data_AF-A0A356ENU3-F1
#
_entry.id   AF-A0A356ENU3-F1
#
_cell.length_a   1.000
_cell.length_b   1.000
_cell.length_c   1.000
_cell.angle_alpha   90.00
_cell.angle_beta   90.00
_cell.angle_gamma   90.00
#
_symmetry.space_group_name_H-M   'P 1'
#
loop_
_entity.id
_entity.type
_entity.pdbx_description
1 polymer ?
#
loop_
_entity_poly.entity_id
_entity_poly.type
_entity_poly.pdbx_seq_one_letter_code
_entity_poly.pdbx_strand_id
1 'polypeptide(L)'
;MSSTRNTTSWRVLPRAASLAGMVVACLLQASMSFSDPITLTELRAARESAKQRDRKLLVNNDGGDVLNGAEHTPQGLLDVQTSGLAGTQVDSIVYTTRSSGFGLFTHNTQVGEIFTSTGGRYVNNMTQDLINQGTDVLKVMSRFSRANNIELFWSMRMNDTHDASGESGLYAFPQLKVDHPEWLMGTSTKRPAHGAWSAVDYGVAEIRNLALAYVKEICQNYDIDGVELDFFRHPFFFRSHTSGGKATQADRDKMTQLVRDIRTMTEQVGMERGRPILLAIRVPDSVGYCRDVGLDLNQWMREGLIDLMSVSCYFRAEEWRASVALGHQYNVPVYASLSETRMTGPAGEIRASFDSYMGRASAAWAEGVDGVYMFNYSDDRSPLWNLAGDPATLEGVNKIYTTGARSVRYMFRSLAGGLDYLNRTVVSPERTMSIAPGQTRTIPLTIGDDLADRTPEDARVRLRLQTANLPNADRLGVRLNGQLLTGGVLSNGYLDFAVDLALVNQGVNEFRLEGSSLLTKSVTLQDLLVYVSFRPTEFRAPMIEEAFLTGAPANPAAGEYAIGPLVAAEPSPSVGRFLGSWSRGQGSNTSRYQVVSSGLENSDLDTRDGAVRFHSPTAISGKESVLRQFDAGDVTPDDRIFYMAGLMSFDQNFSTAGSAIALTGLLNAEEGDPSVAYTIGLQWGFRGDGAGGVDAVVRYRDNGSPYPVVTNVVGDNIQPGTHLFVLRVDVDVDGGLDNVTVWLNPTNLWAESLPSFALDGVCWLVPNGDPNRLVDTLVLSTSNVGANAAIGFDEIRMARTWSDLLFPLTPTLPGDANGDGRVDEADAKILAGHWGQTGGWAQGDFNNDGLVNALDASILAANWGHGPSEATPSQVPEPSAGFLLWCLLLAAARRNRHYRMTAIAC
;
A
#
# COMPACT_ATOMS: atom_id res chain seq x y z
N MET A 1 39.51 -43.03 -35.51
CA MET A 1 40.40 -42.75 -34.37
C MET A 1 39.81 -43.52 -33.19
N SER A 2 40.35 -44.69 -32.79
CA SER A 2 41.47 -44.87 -31.82
C SER A 2 41.22 -44.15 -30.48
N SER A 3 41.24 -44.80 -29.30
CA SER A 3 41.64 -46.18 -28.96
C SER A 3 41.23 -46.63 -27.54
N THR A 4 41.04 -47.95 -27.37
CA THR A 4 41.35 -48.81 -26.18
C THR A 4 40.75 -48.56 -24.78
N ARG A 5 40.06 -49.61 -24.27
CA ARG A 5 40.14 -50.24 -22.91
C ARG A 5 39.73 -49.34 -21.71
N ASN A 6 38.96 -49.76 -20.70
CA ASN A 6 38.49 -51.07 -20.19
C ASN A 6 37.25 -50.81 -19.27
N THR A 7 36.43 -51.74 -18.74
CA THR A 7 36.49 -53.21 -18.60
C THR A 7 35.07 -53.86 -18.55
N THR A 8 35.04 -55.18 -18.34
CA THR A 8 33.99 -56.11 -17.82
C THR A 8 32.76 -55.59 -17.02
N SER A 9 31.56 -56.21 -17.08
CA SER A 9 31.06 -57.32 -17.94
C SER A 9 29.57 -57.70 -17.71
N TRP A 10 28.86 -58.19 -18.75
CA TRP A 10 27.63 -59.05 -18.80
C TRP A 10 26.38 -58.68 -17.93
N ARG A 11 25.11 -58.84 -18.32
CA ARG A 11 24.37 -58.91 -19.61
C ARG A 11 22.84 -58.85 -19.29
N VAL A 12 22.06 -58.09 -20.07
CA VAL A 12 20.69 -58.40 -20.58
C VAL A 12 19.56 -58.77 -19.56
N LEU A 13 18.63 -57.80 -19.32
CA LEU A 13 17.16 -57.78 -19.65
C LEU A 13 16.25 -59.04 -19.43
N PRO A 14 14.89 -58.94 -19.42
CA PRO A 14 13.96 -57.81 -19.16
C PRO A 14 12.67 -58.16 -18.32
N ARG A 15 11.83 -57.13 -18.07
CA ARG A 15 10.34 -57.10 -18.01
C ARG A 15 9.49 -58.23 -17.35
N ALA A 16 8.65 -57.78 -16.39
CA ALA A 16 7.17 -57.90 -16.35
C ALA A 16 6.50 -58.64 -15.15
N ALA A 17 5.40 -58.04 -14.68
CA ALA A 17 4.32 -58.58 -13.81
C ALA A 17 4.70 -59.01 -12.37
N SER A 18 3.85 -58.87 -11.34
CA SER A 18 2.57 -58.14 -11.19
C SER A 18 2.17 -58.06 -9.71
N LEU A 19 1.18 -57.21 -9.38
CA LEU A 19 0.42 -57.08 -8.13
C LEU A 19 0.48 -58.27 -7.15
N ALA A 20 0.86 -58.01 -5.89
CA ALA A 20 0.01 -58.19 -4.70
C ALA A 20 0.80 -57.95 -3.40
N GLY A 21 0.31 -57.05 -2.52
CA GLY A 21 0.77 -56.97 -1.12
C GLY A 21 1.62 -55.75 -0.74
N MET A 22 1.06 -54.53 -0.83
CA MET A 22 1.54 -53.37 -0.06
C MET A 22 0.48 -52.25 0.08
N VAL A 23 -0.70 -52.59 0.63
CA VAL A 23 -1.72 -51.60 1.05
C VAL A 23 -2.31 -51.99 2.42
N VAL A 24 -1.49 -51.92 3.47
CA VAL A 24 -1.91 -51.77 4.88
C VAL A 24 -0.81 -50.98 5.61
N ALA A 25 -1.19 -50.15 6.58
CA ALA A 25 -0.30 -49.41 7.51
C ALA A 25 0.41 -48.15 6.99
N CYS A 26 -0.37 -47.18 6.50
CA CYS A 26 -0.06 -45.74 6.63
C CYS A 26 -1.10 -45.02 7.50
N LEU A 27 -1.50 -45.66 8.61
CA LEU A 27 -2.16 -45.00 9.74
C LEU A 27 -1.12 -44.73 10.82
N LEU A 28 -0.23 -43.77 10.56
CA LEU A 28 0.52 -43.11 11.61
C LEU A 28 -0.46 -42.21 12.37
N GLN A 29 -1.11 -42.77 13.39
CA GLN A 29 -1.50 -41.97 14.53
C GLN A 29 -0.24 -41.26 15.03
N ALA A 30 -0.24 -39.93 15.03
CA ALA A 30 0.77 -39.15 15.72
C ALA A 30 0.58 -39.35 17.23
N SER A 31 1.06 -40.48 17.73
CA SER A 31 1.20 -40.70 19.17
C SER A 31 2.12 -39.63 19.70
N MET A 32 1.63 -38.82 20.65
CA MET A 32 2.46 -37.89 21.41
C MET A 32 3.66 -38.67 21.97
N SER A 33 4.85 -38.46 21.42
CA SER A 33 6.09 -38.99 21.99
C SER A 33 6.45 -38.12 23.18
N PHE A 34 5.74 -38.33 24.29
CA PHE A 34 6.13 -37.79 25.58
C PHE A 34 7.52 -38.35 25.92
N SER A 35 8.50 -37.46 26.02
CA SER A 35 9.77 -37.76 26.67
C SER A 35 9.53 -38.11 28.14
N ASP A 36 10.46 -38.84 28.76
CA ASP A 36 10.37 -39.18 30.18
C ASP A 36 10.16 -37.89 31.02
N PRO A 37 9.30 -37.92 32.06
CA PRO A 37 9.03 -36.75 32.89
C PRO A 37 10.30 -36.18 33.52
N ILE A 38 10.47 -34.86 33.45
CA ILE A 38 11.67 -34.16 33.95
C ILE A 38 11.40 -33.41 35.24
N THR A 39 12.44 -33.17 36.04
CA THR A 39 12.33 -32.36 37.27
C THR A 39 12.09 -30.89 36.95
N LEU A 40 11.57 -30.14 37.93
CA LEU A 40 11.36 -28.68 37.80
C LEU A 40 12.67 -27.92 37.49
N THR A 41 13.80 -28.38 38.00
CA THR A 41 15.12 -27.79 37.74
C THR A 41 15.55 -27.98 36.28
N GLU A 42 15.39 -29.21 35.76
CA GLU A 42 15.68 -29.52 34.36
C GLU A 42 14.72 -28.78 33.42
N LEU A 43 13.43 -28.72 33.77
CA LEU A 43 12.43 -27.96 33.01
C LEU A 43 12.81 -26.48 32.90
N ARG A 44 13.20 -25.85 34.01
CA ARG A 44 13.57 -24.42 34.02
C ARG A 44 14.85 -24.16 33.23
N ALA A 45 15.84 -25.05 33.29
CA ALA A 45 17.03 -24.95 32.45
C ALA A 45 16.72 -25.11 30.94
N ALA A 46 15.84 -26.05 30.59
CA ALA A 46 15.34 -26.21 29.23
C ALA A 46 14.50 -25.01 28.78
N ARG A 47 13.73 -24.40 29.69
CA ARG A 47 12.93 -23.19 29.43
C ARG A 47 13.79 -21.99 29.09
N GLU A 48 14.81 -21.67 29.89
CA GLU A 48 15.72 -20.56 29.56
C GLU A 48 16.44 -20.80 28.22
N SER A 49 16.72 -22.06 27.87
CA SER A 49 17.29 -22.41 26.55
C SER A 49 16.28 -22.17 25.41
N ALA A 50 15.02 -22.61 25.58
CA ALA A 50 13.95 -22.42 24.59
C ALA A 50 13.52 -20.94 24.45
N LYS A 51 13.58 -20.17 25.54
CA LYS A 51 13.37 -18.72 25.57
C LYS A 51 14.33 -18.00 24.63
N GLN A 52 15.60 -18.42 24.62
CA GLN A 52 16.69 -17.86 23.80
C GLN A 52 16.82 -18.50 22.40
N ARG A 53 15.79 -19.21 21.91
CA ARG A 53 15.69 -19.56 20.47
C ARG A 53 15.68 -18.26 19.64
N ASP A 54 16.52 -18.22 18.61
CA ASP A 54 16.51 -17.17 17.59
C ASP A 54 15.13 -17.13 16.91
N ARG A 55 14.40 -16.03 17.12
CA ARG A 55 13.04 -15.81 16.60
C ARG A 55 13.00 -14.47 15.89
N LYS A 56 13.17 -14.54 14.58
CA LYS A 56 13.33 -13.40 13.69
C LYS A 56 11.98 -12.85 13.20
N LEU A 57 11.05 -13.74 12.86
CA LEU A 57 9.76 -13.36 12.30
C LEU A 57 8.65 -14.27 12.83
N LEU A 58 7.76 -13.67 13.61
CA LEU A 58 6.56 -14.30 14.15
C LEU A 58 5.34 -13.80 13.38
N VAL A 59 4.38 -14.69 13.09
CA VAL A 59 3.09 -14.31 12.49
C VAL A 59 1.94 -14.71 13.40
N ASN A 60 1.05 -13.74 13.69
CA ASN A 60 -0.26 -14.05 14.24
C ASN A 60 -1.22 -14.42 13.12
N ASN A 61 -1.54 -15.71 13.02
CA ASN A 61 -2.73 -16.13 12.32
C ASN A 61 -3.92 -15.93 13.28
N ASP A 62 -4.82 -15.04 12.86
CA ASP A 62 -5.81 -14.43 13.73
C ASP A 62 -7.03 -15.33 14.02
N GLY A 63 -7.11 -16.49 13.35
CA GLY A 63 -8.22 -17.45 13.43
C GLY A 63 -9.31 -17.27 12.38
N GLY A 64 -9.18 -16.28 11.49
CA GLY A 64 -10.13 -16.03 10.41
C GLY A 64 -10.10 -17.09 9.30
N ASP A 65 -9.05 -17.90 9.18
CA ASP A 65 -8.89 -18.90 8.12
C ASP A 65 -10.03 -19.93 8.08
N VAL A 66 -10.32 -20.55 9.22
CA VAL A 66 -11.41 -21.52 9.40
C VAL A 66 -12.80 -20.93 9.18
N LEU A 67 -12.93 -19.60 9.12
CA LEU A 67 -14.19 -18.88 8.93
C LEU A 67 -14.44 -18.43 7.48
N ASN A 68 -13.41 -18.49 6.63
CA ASN A 68 -13.46 -17.99 5.26
C ASN A 68 -13.11 -19.06 4.20
N GLY A 69 -12.48 -20.18 4.58
CA GLY A 69 -12.03 -21.21 3.65
C GLY A 69 -13.17 -21.92 2.91
N ALA A 70 -13.13 -21.87 1.58
CA ALA A 70 -14.16 -22.49 0.72
C ALA A 70 -14.08 -24.02 0.64
N GLU A 71 -12.89 -24.61 0.89
CA GLU A 71 -12.71 -26.06 0.94
C GLU A 71 -12.58 -26.53 2.39
N HIS A 72 -13.57 -27.31 2.86
CA HIS A 72 -13.68 -27.73 4.26
C HIS A 72 -12.73 -28.89 4.64
N THR A 73 -11.44 -28.78 4.30
CA THR A 73 -10.39 -29.80 4.54
C THR A 73 -9.20 -29.22 5.31
N PRO A 74 -8.32 -30.07 5.88
CA PRO A 74 -7.05 -29.61 6.48
C PRO A 74 -6.16 -28.80 5.55
N GLN A 75 -6.16 -29.10 4.24
CA GLN A 75 -5.37 -28.36 3.27
C GLN A 75 -6.05 -27.04 2.91
N GLY A 76 -7.37 -27.07 2.70
CA GLY A 76 -8.18 -25.87 2.47
C GLY A 76 -8.08 -24.83 3.60
N LEU A 77 -7.88 -25.26 4.85
CA LEU A 77 -7.59 -24.36 5.98
C LEU A 77 -6.24 -23.65 5.81
N LEU A 78 -5.19 -24.41 5.50
CA LEU A 78 -3.82 -23.89 5.38
C LEU A 78 -3.69 -22.95 4.18
N ASP A 79 -4.39 -23.24 3.07
CA ASP A 79 -4.30 -22.49 1.82
C ASP A 79 -4.93 -21.09 1.88
N VAL A 80 -5.68 -20.76 2.94
CA VAL A 80 -6.23 -19.40 3.16
C VAL A 80 -5.13 -18.40 3.51
N GLN A 81 -4.25 -18.72 4.47
CA GLN A 81 -3.21 -17.80 4.97
C GLN A 81 -2.09 -18.49 5.79
N THR A 82 -1.63 -19.69 5.40
CA THR A 82 -0.56 -20.39 6.13
C THR A 82 0.35 -21.24 5.23
N SER A 83 -0.15 -21.86 4.17
CA SER A 83 0.66 -22.68 3.25
C SER A 83 1.85 -21.92 2.66
N GLY A 84 1.70 -20.63 2.35
CA GLY A 84 2.76 -19.77 1.79
C GLY A 84 3.92 -19.48 2.75
N LEU A 85 3.75 -19.71 4.05
CA LEU A 85 4.78 -19.46 5.06
C LEU A 85 5.89 -20.53 5.07
N ALA A 86 5.66 -21.69 4.45
CA ALA A 86 6.60 -22.79 4.42
C ALA A 86 7.91 -22.41 3.69
N GLY A 87 9.05 -22.55 4.36
CA GLY A 87 10.37 -22.21 3.80
C GLY A 87 10.72 -20.72 3.79
N THR A 88 9.89 -19.87 4.42
CA THR A 88 10.16 -18.44 4.62
C THR A 88 11.03 -18.18 5.87
N GLN A 89 11.24 -16.91 6.25
CA GLN A 89 11.88 -16.55 7.53
C GLN A 89 10.97 -16.75 8.75
N VAL A 90 9.70 -17.13 8.58
CA VAL A 90 8.76 -17.32 9.69
C VAL A 90 9.18 -18.54 10.52
N ASP A 91 9.72 -18.27 11.72
CA ASP A 91 10.18 -19.29 12.65
C ASP A 91 9.14 -19.68 13.72
N SER A 92 8.10 -18.84 13.91
CA SER A 92 7.01 -19.06 14.85
C SER A 92 5.64 -18.64 14.29
N ILE A 93 4.67 -19.55 14.35
CA ILE A 93 3.24 -19.24 14.14
C ILE A 93 2.57 -19.07 15.49
N VAL A 94 1.81 -17.98 15.64
CA VAL A 94 1.02 -17.64 16.81
C VAL A 94 -0.45 -17.78 16.41
N TYR A 95 -1.00 -18.99 16.55
CA TYR A 95 -2.32 -19.34 16.03
C TYR A 95 -3.45 -19.05 17.05
N THR A 96 -4.46 -18.32 16.61
CA THR A 96 -5.59 -17.91 17.46
C THR A 96 -6.85 -18.71 17.12
N THR A 97 -7.40 -19.50 18.04
CA THR A 97 -8.51 -20.42 17.72
C THR A 97 -9.90 -19.83 18.00
N ARG A 98 -10.36 -18.81 17.26
CA ARG A 98 -11.52 -18.02 17.71
C ARG A 98 -12.45 -17.51 16.61
N SER A 99 -13.60 -16.98 17.03
CA SER A 99 -14.50 -16.21 16.17
C SER A 99 -14.80 -14.79 16.69
N SER A 100 -15.39 -14.64 17.88
CA SER A 100 -15.73 -13.36 18.52
C SER A 100 -15.97 -13.54 20.02
N GLY A 101 -15.60 -12.55 20.86
CA GLY A 101 -15.74 -12.65 22.31
C GLY A 101 -14.71 -13.52 23.05
N PHE A 102 -15.04 -13.82 24.31
CA PHE A 102 -14.27 -14.60 25.30
C PHE A 102 -14.97 -15.94 25.53
N GLY A 103 -14.21 -17.04 25.49
CA GLY A 103 -14.73 -18.40 25.69
C GLY A 103 -15.35 -19.09 24.48
N LEU A 104 -15.30 -18.47 23.29
CA LEU A 104 -15.88 -18.99 22.04
C LEU A 104 -14.76 -19.29 21.02
N PHE A 105 -14.58 -20.58 20.69
CA PHE A 105 -13.39 -21.11 20.04
C PHE A 105 -13.68 -21.95 18.79
N THR A 106 -12.70 -22.03 17.88
CA THR A 106 -12.78 -22.81 16.62
C THR A 106 -12.01 -24.14 16.65
N HIS A 107 -11.54 -24.55 17.84
CA HIS A 107 -10.99 -25.89 18.08
C HIS A 107 -11.99 -26.76 18.87
N ASN A 108 -11.73 -28.06 18.99
CA ASN A 108 -12.61 -29.02 19.68
C ASN A 108 -12.52 -28.93 21.22
N THR A 109 -12.87 -27.77 21.77
CA THR A 109 -12.83 -27.48 23.22
C THR A 109 -13.87 -28.31 23.99
N GLN A 110 -13.51 -28.67 25.23
CA GLN A 110 -14.38 -29.29 26.24
C GLN A 110 -14.67 -28.33 27.41
N VAL A 111 -14.00 -27.17 27.46
CA VAL A 111 -14.11 -26.18 28.54
C VAL A 111 -14.85 -24.91 28.08
N GLY A 112 -14.65 -24.50 26.83
CA GLY A 112 -15.32 -23.36 26.20
C GLY A 112 -16.48 -23.78 25.28
N GLU A 113 -16.98 -22.81 24.52
CA GLU A 113 -18.01 -23.00 23.51
C GLU A 113 -17.37 -23.20 22.12
N ILE A 114 -17.83 -24.21 21.37
CA ILE A 114 -17.36 -24.47 19.99
C ILE A 114 -18.16 -23.59 19.02
N PHE A 115 -17.47 -22.79 18.21
CA PHE A 115 -18.09 -21.90 17.25
C PHE A 115 -18.45 -22.58 15.93
N THR A 116 -19.71 -22.99 15.80
CA THR A 116 -20.22 -23.73 14.62
C THR A 116 -21.21 -22.91 13.77
N SER A 117 -21.41 -21.64 14.10
CA SER A 117 -22.36 -20.76 13.40
C SER A 117 -21.93 -20.51 11.96
N THR A 118 -22.87 -20.65 11.02
CA THR A 118 -22.72 -20.39 9.57
C THR A 118 -23.55 -19.20 9.08
N GLY A 119 -24.06 -18.37 10.01
CA GLY A 119 -24.89 -17.22 9.67
C GLY A 119 -24.09 -16.00 9.18
N GLY A 120 -24.66 -15.25 8.23
CA GLY A 120 -24.05 -14.05 7.66
C GLY A 120 -22.67 -14.34 7.05
N ARG A 121 -21.69 -13.51 7.39
CA ARG A 121 -20.28 -13.65 6.97
C ARG A 121 -19.59 -14.96 7.37
N TYR A 122 -20.21 -15.81 8.19
CA TYR A 122 -19.63 -17.09 8.62
C TYR A 122 -20.07 -18.29 7.76
N VAL A 123 -20.69 -18.06 6.61
CA VAL A 123 -21.20 -19.12 5.72
C VAL A 123 -20.17 -20.22 5.39
N ASN A 124 -18.87 -19.87 5.33
CA ASN A 124 -17.75 -20.79 5.08
C ASN A 124 -17.06 -21.28 6.37
N ASN A 125 -17.77 -21.36 7.50
CA ASN A 125 -17.19 -21.82 8.77
C ASN A 125 -16.94 -23.35 8.76
N MET A 126 -15.67 -23.73 8.60
CA MET A 126 -15.18 -25.10 8.51
C MET A 126 -15.12 -25.84 9.86
N THR A 127 -15.34 -25.14 10.99
CA THR A 127 -15.04 -25.66 12.34
C THR A 127 -15.69 -27.02 12.61
N GLN A 128 -16.99 -27.16 12.34
CA GLN A 128 -17.71 -28.41 12.61
C GLN A 128 -17.25 -29.55 11.68
N ASP A 129 -16.91 -29.25 10.43
CA ASP A 129 -16.51 -30.27 9.46
C ASP A 129 -15.09 -30.81 9.72
N LEU A 130 -14.17 -29.97 10.19
CA LEU A 130 -12.86 -30.43 10.67
C LEU A 130 -13.02 -31.35 11.89
N ILE A 131 -13.93 -31.01 12.81
CA ILE A 131 -14.25 -31.85 13.99
C ILE A 131 -14.88 -33.19 13.55
N ASN A 132 -15.80 -33.18 12.58
CA ASN A 132 -16.40 -34.38 12.01
C ASN A 132 -15.35 -35.29 11.32
N GLN A 133 -14.29 -34.72 10.77
CA GLN A 133 -13.13 -35.43 10.21
C GLN A 133 -12.16 -35.98 11.27
N GLY A 134 -12.45 -35.82 12.56
CA GLY A 134 -11.59 -36.26 13.67
C GLY A 134 -10.37 -35.37 13.92
N THR A 135 -10.36 -34.16 13.35
CA THR A 135 -9.30 -33.16 13.53
C THR A 135 -9.87 -31.86 14.08
N ASP A 136 -9.06 -30.80 14.11
CA ASP A 136 -9.46 -29.44 14.43
C ASP A 136 -8.33 -28.51 13.95
N VAL A 137 -8.57 -27.19 13.99
CA VAL A 137 -7.61 -26.18 13.53
C VAL A 137 -6.23 -26.31 14.19
N LEU A 138 -6.15 -26.62 15.49
CA LEU A 138 -4.86 -26.75 16.19
C LEU A 138 -4.11 -28.01 15.80
N LYS A 139 -4.82 -29.13 15.59
CA LYS A 139 -4.20 -30.36 15.07
C LYS A 139 -3.74 -30.20 13.62
N VAL A 140 -4.35 -29.33 12.83
CA VAL A 140 -3.86 -28.99 11.49
C VAL A 140 -2.60 -28.11 11.61
N MET A 141 -2.67 -27.00 12.36
CA MET A 141 -1.55 -26.07 12.53
C MET A 141 -0.34 -26.71 13.20
N SER A 142 -0.53 -27.60 14.19
CA SER A 142 0.54 -28.36 14.82
C SER A 142 1.25 -29.27 13.81
N ARG A 143 0.49 -30.03 13.00
CA ARG A 143 1.08 -30.88 11.95
C ARG A 143 1.84 -30.07 10.91
N PHE A 144 1.29 -28.94 10.45
CA PHE A 144 1.98 -28.04 9.52
C PHE A 144 3.27 -27.48 10.12
N SER A 145 3.21 -26.98 11.36
CA SER A 145 4.36 -26.37 12.03
C SER A 145 5.49 -27.38 12.24
N ARG A 146 5.16 -28.60 12.70
CA ARG A 146 6.13 -29.71 12.85
C ARG A 146 6.73 -30.15 11.51
N ALA A 147 5.94 -30.23 10.44
CA ALA A 147 6.43 -30.61 9.11
C ALA A 147 7.40 -29.57 8.52
N ASN A 148 7.28 -28.30 8.90
CA ASN A 148 8.08 -27.19 8.37
C ASN A 148 9.13 -26.63 9.36
N ASN A 149 9.33 -27.27 10.52
CA ASN A 149 10.24 -26.81 11.59
C ASN A 149 9.92 -25.40 12.14
N ILE A 150 8.64 -25.05 12.13
CA ILE A 150 8.09 -23.80 12.69
C ILE A 150 7.63 -24.08 14.13
N GLU A 151 7.87 -23.13 15.03
CA GLU A 151 7.40 -23.17 16.42
C GLU A 151 5.93 -22.76 16.50
N LEU A 152 5.11 -23.45 17.30
CA LEU A 152 3.68 -23.15 17.42
C LEU A 152 3.30 -22.64 18.81
N PHE A 153 2.80 -21.41 18.84
CA PHE A 153 2.09 -20.84 19.98
C PHE A 153 0.58 -20.87 19.74
N TRP A 154 -0.19 -21.20 20.77
CA TRP A 154 -1.62 -20.89 20.80
C TRP A 154 -1.85 -19.52 21.45
N SER A 155 -2.56 -18.62 20.76
CA SER A 155 -2.89 -17.29 21.29
C SER A 155 -4.32 -17.22 21.83
N MET A 156 -4.43 -16.80 23.10
CA MET A 156 -5.69 -16.44 23.72
C MET A 156 -5.87 -14.93 23.68
N ARG A 157 -6.85 -14.43 22.89
CA ARG A 157 -7.30 -13.04 22.99
C ARG A 157 -8.03 -12.84 24.32
N MET A 158 -7.37 -12.17 25.26
CA MET A 158 -7.76 -12.20 26.68
C MET A 158 -9.11 -11.56 26.96
N ASN A 159 -9.58 -10.61 26.16
CA ASN A 159 -10.86 -9.95 26.36
C ASN A 159 -11.40 -9.31 25.07
N ASP A 160 -11.47 -10.09 23.98
CA ASP A 160 -11.97 -9.58 22.72
C ASP A 160 -13.48 -9.24 22.82
N THR A 161 -13.88 -8.21 22.08
CA THR A 161 -15.23 -7.61 22.16
C THR A 161 -15.89 -7.42 20.79
N HIS A 162 -15.42 -8.11 19.75
CA HIS A 162 -16.04 -8.05 18.42
C HIS A 162 -17.45 -8.68 18.41
N ASP A 163 -17.76 -9.53 19.38
CA ASP A 163 -19.10 -10.06 19.67
C ASP A 163 -20.15 -8.97 19.90
N ALA A 164 -19.78 -7.73 20.19
CA ALA A 164 -20.72 -6.62 20.34
C ALA A 164 -20.81 -5.70 19.10
N SER A 165 -20.38 -6.16 17.92
CA SER A 165 -20.33 -5.35 16.69
C SER A 165 -20.79 -6.10 15.44
N GLY A 166 -21.55 -5.40 14.58
CA GLY A 166 -22.01 -5.93 13.28
C GLY A 166 -22.69 -7.29 13.39
N GLU A 167 -22.47 -8.13 12.37
CA GLU A 167 -23.01 -9.50 12.32
C GLU A 167 -22.45 -10.43 13.41
N SER A 168 -21.26 -10.17 13.97
CA SER A 168 -20.75 -10.93 15.12
C SER A 168 -21.70 -10.86 16.31
N GLY A 169 -22.40 -9.74 16.51
CA GLY A 169 -23.40 -9.61 17.58
C GLY A 169 -24.72 -10.34 17.34
N LEU A 170 -24.92 -10.90 16.15
CA LEU A 170 -26.07 -11.75 15.83
C LEU A 170 -25.68 -13.24 15.82
N TYR A 171 -24.50 -13.56 15.27
CA TYR A 171 -24.12 -14.93 14.96
C TYR A 171 -22.98 -15.50 15.82
N ALA A 172 -22.29 -14.66 16.61
CA ALA A 172 -21.09 -15.02 17.37
C ALA A 172 -21.00 -14.31 18.73
N PHE A 173 -22.14 -14.11 19.40
CA PHE A 173 -22.20 -13.66 20.79
C PHE A 173 -22.19 -14.88 21.72
N PRO A 174 -21.16 -15.09 22.57
CA PRO A 174 -21.02 -16.33 23.34
C PRO A 174 -22.16 -16.55 24.34
N GLN A 175 -22.65 -17.78 24.48
CA GLN A 175 -23.69 -18.15 25.43
C GLN A 175 -23.28 -17.81 26.87
N LEU A 176 -22.00 -17.95 27.21
CA LEU A 176 -21.42 -17.50 28.47
C LEU A 176 -21.78 -16.04 28.83
N LYS A 177 -21.79 -15.13 27.84
CA LYS A 177 -22.13 -13.72 28.03
C LYS A 177 -23.64 -13.46 28.08
N VAL A 178 -24.46 -14.39 27.59
CA VAL A 178 -25.92 -14.39 27.71
C VAL A 178 -26.34 -14.85 29.11
N ASP A 179 -25.70 -15.90 29.62
CA ASP A 179 -26.00 -16.51 30.92
C ASP A 179 -25.46 -15.65 32.08
N HIS A 180 -24.32 -14.98 31.89
CA HIS A 180 -23.65 -14.17 32.91
C HIS A 180 -23.43 -12.70 32.50
N PRO A 181 -24.50 -11.91 32.24
CA PRO A 181 -24.37 -10.49 31.92
C PRO A 181 -23.77 -9.66 33.07
N GLU A 182 -23.85 -10.15 34.32
CA GLU A 182 -23.23 -9.55 35.49
C GLU A 182 -21.70 -9.68 35.55
N TRP A 183 -21.11 -10.55 34.71
CA TRP A 183 -19.65 -10.66 34.54
C TRP A 183 -19.10 -9.66 33.50
N LEU A 184 -19.96 -8.89 32.83
CA LEU A 184 -19.56 -7.93 31.79
C LEU A 184 -19.30 -6.52 32.35
N MET A 185 -18.53 -5.72 31.62
CA MET A 185 -18.21 -4.33 31.98
C MET A 185 -19.45 -3.42 32.01
N GLY A 186 -20.48 -3.74 31.23
CA GLY A 186 -21.75 -3.02 31.23
C GLY A 186 -22.78 -3.70 30.33
N THR A 187 -23.77 -2.95 29.88
CA THR A 187 -24.76 -3.43 28.90
C THR A 187 -24.71 -2.59 27.63
N SER A 188 -25.37 -3.06 26.57
CA SER A 188 -25.50 -2.32 25.31
C SER A 188 -26.09 -0.91 25.48
N THR A 189 -26.97 -0.73 26.47
CA THR A 189 -27.64 0.53 26.85
C THR A 189 -26.94 1.31 27.97
N LYS A 190 -26.21 0.63 28.87
CA LYS A 190 -25.42 1.24 29.96
C LYS A 190 -23.95 0.83 29.80
N ARG A 191 -23.28 1.50 28.85
CA ARG A 191 -21.89 1.25 28.49
C ARG A 191 -20.93 1.85 29.53
N PRO A 192 -19.72 1.28 29.72
CA PRO A 192 -18.66 1.93 30.50
C PRO A 192 -18.21 3.25 29.83
N ALA A 193 -17.54 4.11 30.59
CA ALA A 193 -17.03 5.39 30.08
C ALA A 193 -15.89 5.22 29.07
N HIS A 194 -15.06 4.18 29.27
CA HIS A 194 -13.98 3.76 28.37
C HIS A 194 -14.09 2.26 28.10
N GLY A 195 -13.65 1.83 26.92
CA GLY A 195 -13.72 0.44 26.47
C GLY A 195 -15.06 0.01 25.89
N ALA A 196 -15.33 -1.30 25.92
CA ALA A 196 -16.53 -1.91 25.35
C ALA A 196 -17.36 -2.62 26.43
N TRP A 197 -18.69 -2.56 26.29
CA TRP A 197 -19.62 -3.08 27.29
C TRP A 197 -19.58 -4.60 27.45
N SER A 198 -19.31 -5.34 26.36
CA SER A 198 -19.27 -6.81 26.37
C SER A 198 -17.91 -7.40 26.78
N ALA A 199 -16.94 -6.56 27.17
CA ALA A 199 -15.72 -7.04 27.81
C ALA A 199 -16.09 -7.76 29.13
N VAL A 200 -15.43 -8.87 29.44
CA VAL A 200 -15.56 -9.55 30.73
C VAL A 200 -14.72 -8.83 31.80
N ASP A 201 -15.21 -8.78 33.04
CA ASP A 201 -14.52 -8.15 34.17
C ASP A 201 -13.60 -9.16 34.87
N TYR A 202 -12.28 -9.01 34.70
CA TYR A 202 -11.28 -9.83 35.38
C TYR A 202 -11.25 -9.59 36.90
N GLY A 203 -12.03 -8.63 37.44
CA GLY A 203 -12.37 -8.57 38.85
C GLY A 203 -13.11 -9.83 39.34
N VAL A 204 -13.95 -10.42 38.51
CA VAL A 204 -14.71 -11.65 38.77
C VAL A 204 -13.78 -12.87 38.79
N ALA A 205 -13.93 -13.75 39.79
CA ALA A 205 -13.02 -14.88 39.97
C ALA A 205 -13.23 -15.96 38.89
N GLU A 206 -14.49 -16.18 38.54
CA GLU A 206 -14.97 -17.13 37.54
C GLU A 206 -14.37 -16.85 36.16
N ILE A 207 -14.25 -15.58 35.76
CA ILE A 207 -13.56 -15.17 34.52
C ILE A 207 -12.08 -15.56 34.52
N ARG A 208 -11.38 -15.35 35.65
CA ARG A 208 -9.96 -15.75 35.76
C ARG A 208 -9.81 -17.27 35.80
N ASN A 209 -10.70 -17.97 36.48
CA ASN A 209 -10.73 -19.44 36.53
C ASN A 209 -10.97 -20.04 35.14
N LEU A 210 -11.88 -19.47 34.34
CA LEU A 210 -12.13 -19.87 32.95
C LEU A 210 -10.90 -19.60 32.08
N ALA A 211 -10.27 -18.43 32.19
CA ALA A 211 -9.03 -18.14 31.45
C ALA A 211 -7.92 -19.16 31.74
N LEU A 212 -7.68 -19.49 33.01
CA LEU A 212 -6.75 -20.54 33.41
C LEU A 212 -7.15 -21.92 32.85
N ALA A 213 -8.45 -22.25 32.87
CA ALA A 213 -8.96 -23.53 32.40
C ALA A 213 -8.82 -23.70 30.88
N TYR A 214 -9.07 -22.66 30.08
CA TYR A 214 -8.84 -22.66 28.62
C TYR A 214 -7.35 -22.86 28.31
N VAL A 215 -6.46 -22.11 28.95
CA VAL A 215 -5.00 -22.26 28.75
C VAL A 215 -4.54 -23.66 29.16
N LYS A 216 -5.08 -24.21 30.25
CA LYS A 216 -4.76 -25.56 30.73
C LYS A 216 -5.21 -26.65 29.75
N GLU A 217 -6.44 -26.55 29.22
CA GLU A 217 -6.94 -27.47 28.20
C GLU A 217 -5.98 -27.54 26.99
N ILE A 218 -5.53 -26.39 26.51
CA ILE A 218 -4.61 -26.34 25.38
C ILE A 218 -3.26 -26.99 25.71
N CYS A 219 -2.69 -26.64 26.86
CA CYS A 219 -1.39 -27.16 27.31
C CYS A 219 -1.39 -28.69 27.48
N GLN A 220 -2.51 -29.27 27.91
CA GLN A 220 -2.63 -30.71 28.16
C GLN A 220 -2.94 -31.53 26.89
N ASN A 221 -3.68 -30.96 25.93
CA ASN A 221 -4.26 -31.73 24.83
C ASN A 221 -3.62 -31.52 23.46
N TYR A 222 -2.77 -30.50 23.28
CA TYR A 222 -2.21 -30.14 21.97
C TYR A 222 -0.68 -30.10 21.96
N ASP A 223 -0.09 -30.51 20.85
CA ASP A 223 1.35 -30.37 20.60
C ASP A 223 1.67 -28.92 20.18
N ILE A 224 1.86 -28.08 21.20
CA ILE A 224 2.30 -26.68 21.11
C ILE A 224 3.62 -26.46 21.87
N ASP A 225 4.37 -25.43 21.49
CA ASP A 225 5.63 -25.03 22.13
C ASP A 225 5.42 -23.97 23.20
N GLY A 226 4.39 -23.12 23.02
CA GLY A 226 3.98 -22.15 24.03
C GLY A 226 2.53 -21.68 23.89
N VAL A 227 2.15 -20.78 24.78
CA VAL A 227 0.88 -20.07 24.77
C VAL A 227 1.13 -18.57 24.84
N GLU A 228 0.38 -17.77 24.08
CA GLU A 228 0.38 -16.32 24.13
C GLU A 228 -0.88 -15.81 24.84
N LEU A 229 -0.71 -14.93 25.82
CA LEU A 229 -1.79 -14.15 26.39
C LEU A 229 -1.87 -12.79 25.66
N ASP A 230 -2.77 -12.66 24.69
CA ASP A 230 -2.98 -11.40 23.95
C ASP A 230 -3.88 -10.46 24.77
N PHE A 231 -3.24 -9.75 25.71
CA PHE A 231 -3.84 -8.67 26.47
C PHE A 231 -4.13 -7.43 25.62
N PHE A 232 -3.61 -7.35 24.39
CA PHE A 232 -3.94 -6.26 23.47
C PHE A 232 -5.25 -6.54 22.70
N ARG A 233 -5.97 -7.63 22.98
CA ARG A 233 -7.28 -7.95 22.39
C ARG A 233 -8.32 -8.29 23.45
N HIS A 234 -9.06 -7.33 24.00
CA HIS A 234 -8.80 -5.88 24.04
C HIS A 234 -8.43 -5.49 25.48
N PRO A 235 -7.71 -4.39 25.72
CA PRO A 235 -7.16 -4.05 27.05
C PRO A 235 -8.22 -3.48 28.03
N PHE A 236 -9.32 -4.20 28.27
CA PHE A 236 -10.49 -3.78 29.05
C PHE A 236 -10.71 -4.66 30.30
N PHE A 237 -9.70 -4.80 31.16
CA PHE A 237 -9.72 -5.86 32.19
C PHE A 237 -10.51 -5.57 33.46
N PHE A 238 -10.63 -4.32 33.91
CA PHE A 238 -11.25 -4.03 35.22
C PHE A 238 -12.19 -2.82 35.18
N ARG A 239 -13.33 -2.94 35.88
CA ARG A 239 -14.32 -1.85 36.02
C ARG A 239 -13.73 -0.55 36.57
N SER A 240 -12.67 -0.62 37.36
CA SER A 240 -11.97 0.52 37.95
C SER A 240 -11.37 1.48 36.92
N HIS A 241 -10.90 0.98 35.77
CA HIS A 241 -10.38 1.83 34.69
C HIS A 241 -11.42 2.13 33.61
N THR A 242 -12.25 1.14 33.23
CA THR A 242 -13.31 1.34 32.22
C THR A 242 -14.39 2.33 32.68
N SER A 243 -14.55 2.54 33.99
CA SER A 243 -15.42 3.59 34.56
C SER A 243 -14.82 5.01 34.54
N GLY A 244 -13.65 5.22 33.93
CA GLY A 244 -12.95 6.52 33.85
C GLY A 244 -11.84 6.72 34.88
N GLY A 245 -11.47 5.67 35.63
CA GLY A 245 -10.36 5.69 36.58
C GLY A 245 -9.11 4.99 36.04
N LYS A 246 -8.38 4.34 36.94
CA LYS A 246 -7.18 3.52 36.69
C LYS A 246 -7.31 2.23 37.48
N ALA A 247 -6.70 1.14 37.00
CA ALA A 247 -6.69 -0.14 37.71
C ALA A 247 -6.05 0.02 39.10
N THR A 248 -6.70 -0.52 40.12
CA THR A 248 -6.19 -0.47 41.51
C THR A 248 -5.04 -1.46 41.70
N GLN A 249 -4.30 -1.36 42.81
CA GLN A 249 -3.31 -2.42 43.13
C GLN A 249 -3.99 -3.78 43.26
N ALA A 250 -5.14 -3.83 43.95
CA ALA A 250 -5.92 -5.05 44.09
C ALA A 250 -6.40 -5.62 42.74
N ASP A 251 -6.49 -4.84 41.67
CA ASP A 251 -6.82 -5.32 40.33
C ASP A 251 -5.59 -5.91 39.64
N ARG A 252 -4.43 -5.23 39.71
CA ARG A 252 -3.15 -5.79 39.28
C ARG A 252 -2.84 -7.09 39.99
N ASP A 253 -3.03 -7.16 41.30
CA ASP A 253 -2.79 -8.37 42.10
C ASP A 253 -3.64 -9.56 41.61
N LYS A 254 -4.91 -9.34 41.23
CA LYS A 254 -5.78 -10.37 40.64
C LYS A 254 -5.25 -10.86 39.29
N MET A 255 -4.77 -9.96 38.43
CA MET A 255 -4.22 -10.35 37.12
C MET A 255 -2.87 -11.05 37.27
N THR A 256 -1.97 -10.53 38.10
CA THR A 256 -0.69 -11.16 38.42
C THR A 256 -0.88 -12.55 39.00
N GLN A 257 -1.88 -12.76 39.87
CA GLN A 257 -2.17 -14.10 40.39
C GLN A 257 -2.58 -15.06 39.26
N LEU A 258 -3.45 -14.65 38.33
CA LEU A 258 -3.80 -15.47 37.16
C LEU A 258 -2.56 -15.84 36.32
N VAL A 259 -1.67 -14.89 36.06
CA VAL A 259 -0.42 -15.15 35.30
C VAL A 259 0.50 -16.11 36.09
N ARG A 260 0.56 -16.00 37.41
CA ARG A 260 1.31 -16.91 38.30
C ARG A 260 0.71 -18.32 38.32
N ASP A 261 -0.62 -18.44 38.30
CA ASP A 261 -1.33 -19.72 38.22
C ASP A 261 -1.11 -20.40 36.86
N ILE A 262 -1.14 -19.62 35.76
CA ILE A 262 -0.79 -20.10 34.41
C ILE A 262 0.67 -20.55 34.34
N ARG A 263 1.62 -19.79 34.92
CA ARG A 263 3.04 -20.20 34.98
C ARG A 263 3.22 -21.50 35.76
N THR A 264 2.53 -21.65 36.89
CA THR A 264 2.58 -22.86 37.72
C THR A 264 2.02 -24.07 36.97
N MET A 265 0.87 -23.90 36.31
CA MET A 265 0.23 -24.94 35.51
C MET A 265 1.10 -25.36 34.32
N THR A 266 1.67 -24.41 33.58
CA THR A 266 2.56 -24.68 32.43
C THR A 266 3.90 -25.31 32.87
N GLU A 267 4.39 -25.03 34.07
CA GLU A 267 5.52 -25.79 34.65
C GLU A 267 5.12 -27.22 34.99
N GLN A 268 3.95 -27.45 35.59
CA GLN A 268 3.45 -28.79 35.88
C GLN A 268 3.31 -29.64 34.60
N VAL A 269 2.53 -29.15 33.62
CA VAL A 269 2.31 -29.86 32.36
C VAL A 269 3.61 -30.00 31.56
N GLY A 270 4.52 -29.02 31.68
CA GLY A 270 5.86 -29.08 31.10
C GLY A 270 6.72 -30.22 31.65
N MET A 271 6.70 -30.45 32.97
CA MET A 271 7.35 -31.61 33.61
C MET A 271 6.72 -32.93 33.15
N GLU A 272 5.38 -33.01 33.18
CA GLU A 272 4.61 -34.20 32.77
C GLU A 272 4.89 -34.61 31.32
N ARG A 273 5.08 -33.64 30.42
CA ARG A 273 5.38 -33.88 28.99
C ARG A 273 6.87 -33.94 28.65
N GLY A 274 7.77 -33.79 29.62
CA GLY A 274 9.22 -33.82 29.45
C GLY A 274 9.82 -32.66 28.65
N ARG A 275 9.12 -31.52 28.46
CA ARG A 275 9.62 -30.30 27.79
C ARG A 275 8.83 -29.03 28.16
N PRO A 276 9.47 -27.85 28.24
CA PRO A 276 8.82 -26.60 28.67
C PRO A 276 7.66 -26.19 27.76
N ILE A 277 6.71 -25.44 28.34
CA ILE A 277 5.72 -24.63 27.64
C ILE A 277 6.11 -23.17 27.89
N LEU A 278 6.37 -22.41 26.83
CA LEU A 278 6.69 -20.99 26.93
C LEU A 278 5.42 -20.15 27.16
N LEU A 279 5.51 -19.12 27.99
CA LEU A 279 4.44 -18.15 28.22
C LEU A 279 4.80 -16.81 27.55
N ALA A 280 4.26 -16.59 26.36
CA ALA A 280 4.33 -15.31 25.68
C ALA A 280 3.22 -14.36 26.15
N ILE A 281 3.45 -13.06 26.08
CA ILE A 281 2.40 -12.04 26.24
C ILE A 281 2.43 -11.05 25.10
N ARG A 282 1.27 -10.47 24.80
CA ARG A 282 1.16 -9.35 23.87
C ARG A 282 0.43 -8.17 24.50
N VAL A 283 1.09 -7.01 24.49
CA VAL A 283 0.74 -5.87 25.36
C VAL A 283 0.98 -4.50 24.69
N PRO A 284 0.35 -3.43 25.18
CA PRO A 284 0.80 -2.07 24.94
C PRO A 284 2.28 -1.88 25.31
N ASP A 285 2.98 -1.04 24.57
CA ASP A 285 4.41 -0.76 24.71
C ASP A 285 4.76 0.13 25.92
N SER A 286 3.82 0.93 26.42
CA SER A 286 4.02 1.74 27.63
C SER A 286 3.68 0.97 28.92
N VAL A 287 4.67 0.84 29.81
CA VAL A 287 4.55 0.22 31.14
C VAL A 287 3.53 0.96 32.01
N GLY A 288 3.51 2.29 31.94
CA GLY A 288 2.58 3.12 32.71
C GLY A 288 1.13 2.90 32.27
N TYR A 289 0.91 2.76 30.96
CA TYR A 289 -0.39 2.41 30.40
C TYR A 289 -0.83 1.01 30.82
N CYS A 290 0.06 0.01 30.68
CA CYS A 290 -0.19 -1.38 31.09
C CYS A 290 -0.61 -1.49 32.56
N ARG A 291 0.13 -0.85 33.47
CA ARG A 291 -0.18 -0.81 34.91
C ARG A 291 -1.57 -0.27 35.20
N ASP A 292 -2.01 0.72 34.43
CA ASP A 292 -3.27 1.45 34.64
C ASP A 292 -4.48 0.77 33.98
N VAL A 293 -4.27 -0.13 33.01
CA VAL A 293 -5.31 -1.09 32.54
C VAL A 293 -5.32 -2.41 33.32
N GLY A 294 -4.31 -2.66 34.18
CA GLY A 294 -4.29 -3.77 35.15
C GLY A 294 -3.18 -4.81 34.97
N LEU A 295 -2.14 -4.52 34.17
CA LEU A 295 -1.05 -5.44 33.83
C LEU A 295 0.27 -4.98 34.49
N ASP A 296 0.83 -5.74 35.43
CA ASP A 296 2.07 -5.36 36.13
C ASP A 296 3.31 -6.02 35.50
N LEU A 297 3.72 -5.52 34.33
CA LEU A 297 4.83 -6.08 33.55
C LEU A 297 6.14 -6.16 34.35
N ASN A 298 6.42 -5.16 35.19
CA ASN A 298 7.59 -5.13 36.06
C ASN A 298 7.58 -6.25 37.09
N GLN A 299 6.42 -6.54 37.68
CA GLN A 299 6.27 -7.68 38.59
C GLN A 299 6.41 -9.01 37.85
N TRP A 300 5.78 -9.16 36.69
CA TRP A 300 5.78 -10.42 35.94
C TRP A 300 7.17 -10.82 35.45
N MET A 301 7.95 -9.85 34.96
CA MET A 301 9.34 -10.09 34.55
C MET A 301 10.26 -10.37 35.76
N ARG A 302 10.10 -9.63 36.87
CA ARG A 302 10.89 -9.85 38.10
C ARG A 302 10.62 -11.21 38.74
N GLU A 303 9.38 -11.69 38.70
CA GLU A 303 9.00 -13.02 39.18
C GLU A 303 9.29 -14.15 38.17
N GLY A 304 9.80 -13.82 36.97
CA GLY A 304 10.09 -14.82 35.93
C GLY A 304 8.85 -15.56 35.42
N LEU A 305 7.69 -14.87 35.39
CA LEU A 305 6.42 -15.47 34.99
C LEU A 305 6.28 -15.59 33.46
N ILE A 306 6.81 -14.62 32.72
CA ILE A 306 6.72 -14.56 31.26
C ILE A 306 8.05 -14.90 30.60
N ASP A 307 7.97 -15.54 29.44
CA ASP A 307 9.12 -15.95 28.65
C ASP A 307 9.39 -14.99 27.48
N LEU A 308 8.36 -14.53 26.77
CA LEU A 308 8.43 -13.66 25.57
C LEU A 308 7.48 -12.45 25.68
N MET A 309 7.82 -11.30 25.09
CA MET A 309 6.96 -10.10 25.11
C MET A 309 6.82 -9.41 23.75
N SER A 310 5.63 -9.47 23.15
CA SER A 310 5.27 -8.73 21.94
C SER A 310 4.64 -7.37 22.30
N VAL A 311 5.19 -6.27 21.79
CA VAL A 311 4.79 -4.90 22.17
C VAL A 311 4.26 -4.07 20.99
N SER A 312 3.49 -3.03 21.31
CA SER A 312 2.74 -2.18 20.35
C SER A 312 1.67 -2.96 19.55
N CYS A 313 0.88 -2.26 18.73
CA CYS A 313 0.01 -2.77 17.65
C CYS A 313 -1.05 -1.71 17.33
N TYR A 314 -2.13 -1.64 18.13
CA TYR A 314 -3.24 -0.73 17.84
C TYR A 314 -2.80 0.73 17.81
N PHE A 315 -1.81 1.02 18.65
CA PHE A 315 -0.99 2.22 18.74
C PHE A 315 0.45 1.82 19.07
N ARG A 316 1.37 2.79 18.98
CA ARG A 316 2.75 2.72 19.50
C ARG A 316 3.02 3.97 20.34
N ALA A 317 3.04 3.79 21.65
CA ALA A 317 3.20 4.83 22.66
C ALA A 317 4.67 5.18 22.96
N GLU A 318 5.57 4.20 22.85
CA GLU A 318 6.98 4.28 23.23
C GLU A 318 7.89 3.93 22.04
N GLU A 319 9.15 4.38 22.08
CA GLU A 319 10.16 3.83 21.17
C GLU A 319 10.46 2.39 21.62
N TRP A 320 10.53 1.43 20.69
CA TRP A 320 10.66 0.00 21.02
C TRP A 320 11.90 -0.29 21.87
N ARG A 321 12.97 0.50 21.71
CA ARG A 321 14.17 0.48 22.56
C ARG A 321 13.87 0.55 24.08
N ALA A 322 12.78 1.20 24.48
CA ALA A 322 12.36 1.27 25.89
C ALA A 322 11.78 -0.05 26.38
N SER A 323 10.99 -0.74 25.56
CA SER A 323 10.50 -2.09 25.84
C SER A 323 11.63 -3.11 25.81
N VAL A 324 12.53 -3.02 24.82
CA VAL A 324 13.74 -3.85 24.68
C VAL A 324 14.62 -3.75 25.93
N ALA A 325 15.00 -2.54 26.35
CA ALA A 325 15.83 -2.33 27.54
C ALA A 325 15.19 -2.93 28.81
N LEU A 326 13.86 -2.87 28.94
CA LEU A 326 13.13 -3.50 30.03
C LEU A 326 13.10 -5.03 29.94
N GLY A 327 12.86 -5.60 28.75
CA GLY A 327 12.85 -7.05 28.55
C GLY A 327 14.22 -7.66 28.80
N HIS A 328 15.27 -7.09 28.20
CA HIS A 328 16.66 -7.51 28.34
C HIS A 328 17.16 -7.44 29.79
N GLN A 329 16.69 -6.48 30.59
CA GLN A 329 16.98 -6.43 32.05
C GLN A 329 16.59 -7.73 32.78
N TYR A 330 15.56 -8.44 32.29
CA TYR A 330 15.05 -9.70 32.86
C TYR A 330 15.22 -10.90 31.91
N ASN A 331 16.14 -10.82 30.95
CA ASN A 331 16.40 -11.85 29.94
C ASN A 331 15.17 -12.24 29.09
N VAL A 332 14.19 -11.33 28.93
CA VAL A 332 12.96 -11.55 28.14
C VAL A 332 13.14 -10.89 26.77
N PRO A 333 13.14 -11.65 25.66
CA PRO A 333 13.18 -11.08 24.32
C PRO A 333 11.87 -10.35 23.97
N VAL A 334 12.01 -9.30 23.17
CA VAL A 334 10.99 -8.31 22.87
C VAL A 334 10.76 -8.18 21.37
N TYR A 335 9.51 -8.33 20.95
CA TYR A 335 9.11 -8.36 19.54
C TYR A 335 8.26 -7.15 19.17
N ALA A 336 8.61 -6.47 18.07
CA ALA A 336 7.79 -5.35 17.56
C ALA A 336 6.54 -5.88 16.85
N SER A 337 5.36 -5.68 17.44
CA SER A 337 4.08 -6.05 16.82
C SER A 337 3.65 -5.03 15.76
N LEU A 338 3.99 -5.31 14.51
CA LEU A 338 3.55 -4.55 13.35
C LEU A 338 2.16 -5.04 12.92
N SER A 339 1.23 -4.11 12.71
CA SER A 339 -0.10 -4.44 12.18
C SER A 339 -0.58 -3.51 11.06
N GLU A 340 -1.68 -3.90 10.43
CA GLU A 340 -2.41 -3.16 9.40
C GLU A 340 -2.68 -1.70 9.77
N THR A 341 -2.78 -0.78 8.81
CA THR A 341 -3.24 0.59 9.14
C THR A 341 -4.77 0.63 9.31
N ARG A 342 -5.27 1.66 10.02
CA ARG A 342 -6.70 2.03 10.04
C ARG A 342 -6.96 3.46 9.55
N MET A 343 -5.91 4.12 9.06
CA MET A 343 -6.05 5.38 8.32
C MET A 343 -6.62 5.06 6.94
N THR A 344 -7.43 5.96 6.39
CA THR A 344 -8.09 5.80 5.08
C THR A 344 -7.47 6.69 4.01
N GLY A 345 -7.82 6.44 2.74
CA GLY A 345 -7.30 7.19 1.58
C GLY A 345 -5.78 7.03 1.38
N PRO A 346 -5.11 8.01 0.72
CA PRO A 346 -3.69 7.91 0.38
C PRO A 346 -2.76 7.66 1.58
N ALA A 347 -3.11 8.22 2.74
CA ALA A 347 -2.37 8.00 3.98
C ALA A 347 -2.48 6.56 4.51
N GLY A 348 -3.60 5.89 4.22
CA GLY A 348 -3.82 4.46 4.45
C GLY A 348 -3.02 3.62 3.45
N GLU A 349 -3.18 3.86 2.16
CA GLU A 349 -2.47 3.16 1.08
C GLU A 349 -0.95 3.14 1.32
N ILE A 350 -0.35 4.32 1.58
CA ILE A 350 1.08 4.45 1.89
C ILE A 350 1.48 3.62 3.12
N ARG A 351 0.64 3.52 4.15
CA ARG A 351 0.96 2.80 5.40
C ARG A 351 0.65 1.30 5.35
N ALA A 352 -0.16 0.89 4.38
CA ALA A 352 -0.46 -0.50 4.07
C ALA A 352 0.57 -1.12 3.09
N SER A 353 1.30 -0.29 2.34
CA SER A 353 2.27 -0.73 1.34
C SER A 353 3.37 -1.61 1.91
N PHE A 354 3.91 -2.47 1.05
CA PHE A 354 5.06 -3.32 1.33
C PHE A 354 6.25 -2.51 1.87
N ASP A 355 6.65 -1.43 1.19
CA ASP A 355 7.74 -0.53 1.60
C ASP A 355 7.52 0.07 2.99
N SER A 356 6.28 0.37 3.38
CA SER A 356 6.00 0.86 4.73
C SER A 356 6.21 -0.24 5.77
N TYR A 357 5.83 -1.48 5.50
CA TYR A 357 6.16 -2.60 6.38
C TYR A 357 7.68 -2.84 6.46
N MET A 358 8.41 -2.76 5.34
CA MET A 358 9.88 -2.87 5.33
C MET A 358 10.54 -1.76 6.13
N GLY A 359 10.10 -0.50 5.97
CA GLY A 359 10.56 0.65 6.76
C GLY A 359 10.29 0.48 8.26
N ARG A 360 9.11 -0.03 8.62
CA ARG A 360 8.74 -0.32 10.02
C ARG A 360 9.53 -1.46 10.63
N ALA A 361 9.81 -2.52 9.87
CA ALA A 361 10.66 -3.64 10.31
C ALA A 361 12.11 -3.18 10.50
N SER A 362 12.67 -2.47 9.52
CA SER A 362 14.01 -1.87 9.59
C SER A 362 14.17 -0.92 10.78
N ALA A 363 13.20 -0.05 11.03
CA ALA A 363 13.18 0.81 12.23
C ALA A 363 13.07 0.03 13.54
N ALA A 364 12.40 -1.14 13.56
CA ALA A 364 12.33 -1.99 14.74
C ALA A 364 13.69 -2.64 15.04
N TRP A 365 14.34 -3.21 14.04
CA TRP A 365 15.69 -3.78 14.15
C TRP A 365 16.71 -2.75 14.62
N ALA A 366 16.68 -1.52 14.09
CA ALA A 366 17.54 -0.41 14.53
C ALA A 366 17.23 0.12 15.93
N GLU A 367 16.15 -0.34 16.57
CA GLU A 367 15.82 -0.10 17.98
C GLU A 367 16.14 -1.29 18.90
N GLY A 368 16.74 -2.36 18.34
CA GLY A 368 17.29 -3.49 19.09
C GLY A 368 16.27 -4.56 19.47
N VAL A 369 15.14 -4.68 18.76
CA VAL A 369 14.19 -5.78 18.98
C VAL A 369 14.84 -7.13 18.67
N ASP A 370 14.39 -8.17 19.36
CA ASP A 370 14.87 -9.54 19.16
C ASP A 370 14.19 -10.21 17.95
N GLY A 371 13.09 -9.63 17.46
CA GLY A 371 12.39 -10.05 16.24
C GLY A 371 11.18 -9.18 15.91
N VAL A 372 10.55 -9.46 14.76
CA VAL A 372 9.35 -8.77 14.29
C VAL A 372 8.13 -9.70 14.42
N TYR A 373 7.01 -9.15 14.89
CA TYR A 373 5.74 -9.87 15.01
C TYR A 373 4.70 -9.23 14.09
N MET A 374 4.18 -9.98 13.13
CA MET A 374 3.13 -9.51 12.21
C MET A 374 1.74 -9.85 12.75
N PHE A 375 0.83 -8.88 12.78
CA PHE A 375 -0.58 -9.08 13.17
C PHE A 375 -1.53 -8.47 12.12
N ASN A 376 -2.62 -9.16 11.78
CA ASN A 376 -3.51 -8.77 10.68
C ASN A 376 -2.75 -8.56 9.35
N TYR A 377 -1.75 -9.40 9.06
CA TYR A 377 -1.14 -9.48 7.74
C TYR A 377 -1.45 -10.87 7.17
N SER A 378 -2.45 -10.95 6.30
CA SER A 378 -3.08 -12.21 5.88
C SER A 378 -2.58 -12.75 4.54
N ASP A 379 -1.83 -11.98 3.76
CA ASP A 379 -1.19 -12.48 2.53
C ASP A 379 0.02 -13.33 2.91
N ASP A 380 -0.15 -14.66 2.90
CA ASP A 380 0.88 -15.65 3.21
C ASP A 380 1.91 -15.85 2.09
N ARG A 381 1.69 -15.28 0.90
CA ARG A 381 2.59 -15.36 -0.26
C ARG A 381 3.42 -14.11 -0.48
N SER A 382 3.19 -13.07 0.32
CA SER A 382 3.95 -11.81 0.28
C SER A 382 5.47 -12.02 0.39
N PRO A 383 6.30 -11.32 -0.40
CA PRO A 383 7.76 -11.37 -0.28
C PRO A 383 8.27 -10.91 1.09
N LEU A 384 7.45 -10.20 1.87
CA LEU A 384 7.73 -9.74 3.24
C LEU A 384 8.21 -10.88 4.16
N TRP A 385 7.67 -12.09 3.99
CA TRP A 385 8.04 -13.26 4.81
C TRP A 385 9.46 -13.74 4.57
N ASN A 386 10.12 -13.30 3.50
CA ASN A 386 11.51 -13.63 3.18
C ASN A 386 12.48 -12.49 3.47
N LEU A 387 11.99 -11.35 3.98
CA LEU A 387 12.76 -10.10 4.08
C LEU A 387 12.70 -9.45 5.46
N ALA A 388 11.54 -9.42 6.12
CA ALA A 388 11.33 -8.63 7.35
C ALA A 388 12.03 -9.16 8.62
N GLY A 389 12.43 -10.43 8.61
CA GLY A 389 13.00 -11.13 9.77
C GLY A 389 14.50 -10.91 9.97
N ASP A 390 15.23 -10.33 9.02
CA ASP A 390 16.67 -10.11 9.18
C ASP A 390 17.10 -8.74 8.64
N PRO A 391 17.87 -7.94 9.40
CA PRO A 391 18.47 -6.71 8.89
C PRO A 391 19.25 -6.91 7.59
N ALA A 392 19.93 -8.04 7.41
CA ALA A 392 20.69 -8.34 6.20
C ALA A 392 19.80 -8.59 4.97
N THR A 393 18.56 -9.08 5.16
CA THR A 393 17.59 -9.23 4.05
C THR A 393 16.74 -7.98 3.83
N LEU A 394 16.77 -7.01 4.75
CA LEU A 394 16.21 -5.68 4.54
C LEU A 394 17.17 -4.74 3.80
N GLU A 395 18.47 -5.07 3.74
CA GLU A 395 19.47 -4.29 3.00
C GLU A 395 19.08 -4.18 1.51
N GLY A 396 19.11 -2.97 0.96
CA GLY A 396 18.79 -2.73 -0.45
C GLY A 396 17.30 -2.86 -0.83
N VAL A 397 16.39 -3.08 0.12
CA VAL A 397 14.93 -3.10 -0.12
C VAL A 397 14.36 -1.68 0.01
N ASN A 398 13.42 -1.28 -0.86
CA ASN A 398 12.73 0.02 -0.77
C ASN A 398 11.90 0.15 0.52
N LYS A 399 11.90 1.35 1.13
CA LYS A 399 11.29 1.60 2.44
C LYS A 399 10.60 2.96 2.54
N ILE A 400 9.48 2.99 3.26
CA ILE A 400 8.78 4.21 3.66
C ILE A 400 8.75 4.28 5.19
N TYR A 401 9.49 5.24 5.74
CA TYR A 401 9.49 5.55 7.17
C TYR A 401 8.44 6.63 7.48
N THR A 402 7.67 6.41 8.56
CA THR A 402 6.65 7.34 9.05
C THR A 402 6.67 7.37 10.58
N THR A 403 6.36 8.53 11.18
CA THR A 403 6.32 8.66 12.64
C THR A 403 5.19 7.82 13.27
N GLY A 404 4.13 7.50 12.52
CA GLY A 404 3.01 6.69 12.99
C GLY A 404 2.26 5.98 11.86
N ALA A 405 2.49 4.68 11.71
CA ALA A 405 1.73 3.79 10.82
C ALA A 405 0.32 3.45 11.34
N ARG A 406 0.01 3.85 12.58
CA ARG A 406 -1.25 3.55 13.30
C ARG A 406 -1.76 4.79 14.01
N SER A 407 -3.07 4.86 14.19
CA SER A 407 -3.72 5.91 14.96
C SER A 407 -3.45 5.79 16.47
N VAL A 408 -3.22 6.91 17.15
CA VAL A 408 -3.16 6.96 18.62
C VAL A 408 -4.54 7.04 19.28
N ARG A 409 -5.62 7.17 18.49
CA ARG A 409 -7.00 7.34 19.02
C ARG A 409 -7.47 6.21 19.92
N TYR A 410 -6.93 5.00 19.71
CA TYR A 410 -7.28 3.83 20.53
C TYR A 410 -6.82 3.95 22.00
N MET A 411 -5.80 4.78 22.29
CA MET A 411 -5.27 4.97 23.64
C MET A 411 -6.32 5.56 24.58
N PHE A 412 -6.98 6.66 24.20
CA PHE A 412 -8.00 7.34 25.02
C PHE A 412 -9.36 6.61 25.03
N ARG A 413 -9.68 5.86 23.96
CA ARG A 413 -10.87 4.99 23.94
C ARG A 413 -10.84 3.96 25.07
N SER A 414 -9.64 3.54 25.45
CA SER A 414 -9.42 2.36 26.27
C SER A 414 -9.00 2.68 27.71
N LEU A 415 -8.44 3.87 27.95
CA LEU A 415 -8.04 4.35 29.27
C LEU A 415 -8.26 5.88 29.38
N ALA A 416 -8.79 6.34 30.51
CA ALA A 416 -8.91 7.76 30.81
C ALA A 416 -7.52 8.42 30.90
N GLY A 417 -7.32 9.54 30.19
CA GLY A 417 -5.99 10.15 30.06
C GLY A 417 -4.99 9.28 29.27
N GLY A 418 -5.46 8.30 28.48
CA GLY A 418 -4.56 7.34 27.81
C GLY A 418 -3.49 7.97 26.90
N LEU A 419 -3.70 9.18 26.38
CA LEU A 419 -2.70 9.91 25.59
C LEU A 419 -1.55 10.50 26.42
N ASP A 420 -1.69 10.59 27.75
CA ASP A 420 -0.63 11.05 28.65
C ASP A 420 0.56 10.05 28.70
N TYR A 421 0.37 8.84 28.15
CA TYR A 421 1.37 7.81 27.98
C TYR A 421 2.04 7.81 26.58
N LEU A 422 1.67 8.75 25.70
CA LEU A 422 2.30 8.87 24.38
C LEU A 422 3.62 9.65 24.50
N ASN A 423 4.72 8.93 24.72
CA ASN A 423 6.07 9.49 24.85
C ASN A 423 6.78 9.68 23.50
N ARG A 424 6.04 9.66 22.39
CA ARG A 424 6.54 9.83 21.01
C ARG A 424 5.91 11.01 20.30
N THR A 425 6.71 11.68 19.46
CA THR A 425 6.21 12.73 18.57
C THR A 425 5.60 12.12 17.31
N VAL A 426 4.30 11.80 17.38
CA VAL A 426 3.55 11.29 16.22
C VAL A 426 2.93 12.45 15.43
N VAL A 427 3.25 12.52 14.14
CA VAL A 427 2.56 13.36 13.15
C VAL A 427 2.00 12.45 12.06
N SER A 428 0.69 12.54 11.83
CA SER A 428 -0.02 11.84 10.77
C SER A 428 -1.33 12.58 10.49
N PRO A 429 -2.06 12.27 9.40
CA PRO A 429 -3.27 13.01 9.04
C PRO A 429 -4.37 12.96 10.12
N GLU A 430 -4.34 11.97 11.01
CA GLU A 430 -5.22 11.91 12.19
C GLU A 430 -4.73 12.68 13.42
N ARG A 431 -3.47 13.12 13.44
CA ARG A 431 -2.79 13.86 14.51
C ARG A 431 -1.79 14.87 13.93
N THR A 432 -2.32 15.99 13.44
CA THR A 432 -1.53 17.07 12.84
C THR A 432 -0.74 17.88 13.88
N MET A 433 0.30 18.59 13.43
CA MET A 433 1.12 19.48 14.27
C MET A 433 1.04 20.93 13.76
N SER A 434 0.80 21.88 14.66
CA SER A 434 0.83 23.32 14.33
C SER A 434 2.18 23.96 14.65
N ILE A 435 2.67 24.76 13.70
CA ILE A 435 3.93 25.50 13.72
C ILE A 435 3.60 26.99 13.56
N ALA A 436 3.66 27.75 14.65
CA ALA A 436 3.39 29.18 14.65
C ALA A 436 4.55 30.03 14.04
N PRO A 437 4.33 31.30 13.68
CA PRO A 437 5.40 32.19 13.23
C PRO A 437 6.52 32.29 14.27
N GLY A 438 7.77 32.08 13.85
CA GLY A 438 8.94 32.04 14.73
C GLY A 438 9.05 30.79 15.63
N GLN A 439 8.10 29.85 15.56
CA GLN A 439 8.14 28.63 16.36
C GLN A 439 9.01 27.55 15.71
N THR A 440 9.84 26.91 16.53
CA THR A 440 10.53 25.65 16.18
C THR A 440 9.75 24.45 16.72
N ARG A 441 9.68 23.37 15.93
CA ARG A 441 9.24 22.04 16.35
C ARG A 441 10.31 21.02 16.00
N THR A 442 10.38 19.94 16.76
CA THR A 442 11.33 18.85 16.55
C THR A 442 10.57 17.52 16.50
N ILE A 443 10.90 16.67 15.53
CA ILE A 443 10.28 15.38 15.28
C ILE A 443 11.40 14.35 15.11
N PRO A 444 11.67 13.47 16.09
CA PRO A 444 12.53 12.32 15.91
C PRO A 444 11.84 11.25 15.05
N LEU A 445 12.62 10.56 14.21
CA LEU A 445 12.19 9.39 13.45
C LEU A 445 13.36 8.40 13.35
N THR A 446 13.15 7.13 13.70
CA THR A 446 14.12 6.06 13.45
C THR A 446 14.11 5.69 11.97
N ILE A 447 15.27 5.71 11.33
CA ILE A 447 15.56 5.09 10.03
C ILE A 447 16.53 3.94 10.29
N GLY A 448 16.28 2.76 9.73
CA GLY A 448 17.09 1.57 10.04
C GLY A 448 18.14 1.21 8.98
N ASP A 449 18.07 1.83 7.81
CA ASP A 449 19.10 1.71 6.78
C ASP A 449 20.38 2.44 7.21
N ASP A 450 21.52 1.80 6.97
CA ASP A 450 22.81 2.50 6.89
C ASP A 450 23.06 2.91 5.44
N LEU A 451 23.30 4.19 5.24
CA LEU A 451 23.51 4.83 3.94
C LEU A 451 24.91 5.46 3.81
N ALA A 452 25.78 5.33 4.83
CA ALA A 452 27.07 6.00 4.87
C ALA A 452 28.03 5.60 3.73
N ASP A 453 28.00 4.31 3.35
CA ASP A 453 28.81 3.74 2.26
C ASP A 453 28.05 3.65 0.91
N ARG A 454 26.85 4.25 0.79
CA ARG A 454 26.03 4.23 -0.43
C ARG A 454 26.28 5.46 -1.30
N THR A 455 26.26 5.27 -2.62
CA THR A 455 26.29 6.37 -3.59
C THR A 455 24.86 6.78 -4.01
N PRO A 456 24.66 8.00 -4.55
CA PRO A 456 23.39 8.41 -5.17
C PRO A 456 22.93 7.54 -6.36
N GLU A 457 23.84 6.75 -6.93
CA GLU A 457 23.55 5.71 -7.91
C GLU A 457 22.98 4.44 -7.27
N ASP A 458 23.38 4.09 -6.04
CA ASP A 458 22.91 2.91 -5.31
C ASP A 458 21.57 3.15 -4.62
N ALA A 459 21.42 4.34 -4.01
CA ALA A 459 20.30 4.67 -3.14
C ALA A 459 19.86 6.14 -3.26
N ARG A 460 18.60 6.42 -2.92
CA ARG A 460 18.02 7.77 -2.91
C ARG A 460 17.13 7.97 -1.69
N VAL A 461 17.13 9.18 -1.14
CA VAL A 461 16.25 9.57 -0.02
C VAL A 461 15.42 10.79 -0.39
N ARG A 462 14.10 10.71 -0.18
CA ARG A 462 13.16 11.84 -0.33
C ARG A 462 12.38 12.06 0.94
N LEU A 463 12.46 13.27 1.50
CA LEU A 463 11.60 13.73 2.60
C LEU A 463 10.35 14.38 2.01
N ARG A 464 9.16 13.88 2.37
CA ARG A 464 7.87 14.47 2.01
C ARG A 464 7.15 14.96 3.27
N LEU A 465 6.84 16.25 3.32
CA LEU A 465 6.05 16.89 4.37
C LEU A 465 4.68 17.27 3.80
N GLN A 466 3.59 16.66 4.27
CA GLN A 466 2.25 17.15 3.92
C GLN A 466 1.93 18.37 4.79
N THR A 467 1.55 19.49 4.17
CA THR A 467 1.34 20.78 4.85
C THR A 467 0.03 21.46 4.42
N ALA A 468 -0.56 22.22 5.33
CA ALA A 468 -1.61 23.18 5.04
C ALA A 468 -1.24 24.56 5.58
N ASN A 469 -1.71 25.61 4.90
CA ASN A 469 -1.39 27.03 5.16
C ASN A 469 0.08 27.43 4.99
N LEU A 470 0.92 26.61 4.35
CA LEU A 470 2.25 27.03 3.91
C LEU A 470 2.13 27.83 2.60
N PRO A 471 2.55 29.12 2.54
CA PRO A 471 2.36 29.94 1.35
C PRO A 471 3.46 29.76 0.27
N ASN A 472 4.64 29.28 0.66
CA ASN A 472 5.75 28.86 -0.20
C ASN A 472 6.80 28.12 0.66
N ALA A 473 7.70 27.39 0.01
CA ALA A 473 8.74 26.59 0.67
C ALA A 473 9.60 27.41 1.66
N ASP A 474 10.03 28.62 1.26
CA ASP A 474 10.91 29.51 2.06
C ASP A 474 10.28 30.01 3.38
N ARG A 475 9.00 29.71 3.66
CA ARG A 475 8.37 30.03 4.95
C ARG A 475 8.48 28.93 6.01
N LEU A 476 9.01 27.75 5.67
CA LEU A 476 9.29 26.68 6.62
C LEU A 476 10.74 26.21 6.46
N GLY A 477 11.60 26.60 7.39
CA GLY A 477 12.96 26.05 7.46
C GLY A 477 12.88 24.59 7.89
N VAL A 478 13.50 23.68 7.15
CA VAL A 478 13.53 22.25 7.44
C VAL A 478 14.96 21.82 7.64
N ARG A 479 15.29 21.31 8.84
CA ARG A 479 16.60 20.78 9.17
C ARG A 479 16.52 19.29 9.42
N LEU A 480 17.46 18.54 8.85
CA LEU A 480 17.73 17.15 9.19
C LEU A 480 19.06 17.08 9.93
N ASN A 481 19.07 16.53 11.15
CA ASN A 481 20.28 16.34 11.96
C ASN A 481 21.10 17.65 12.13
N GLY A 482 20.40 18.78 12.21
CA GLY A 482 20.97 20.13 12.32
C GLY A 482 21.23 20.85 10.99
N GLN A 483 21.47 20.11 9.89
CA GLN A 483 21.72 20.69 8.57
C GLN A 483 20.42 21.18 7.92
N LEU A 484 20.44 22.41 7.39
CA LEU A 484 19.29 22.99 6.68
C LEU A 484 19.18 22.35 5.29
N LEU A 485 18.00 21.83 4.98
CA LEU A 485 17.65 21.35 3.64
C LEU A 485 17.29 22.53 2.74
N THR A 486 17.76 22.50 1.50
CA THR A 486 17.54 23.52 0.47
C THR A 486 16.89 22.90 -0.77
N GLY A 487 16.32 23.71 -1.66
CA GLY A 487 15.67 23.21 -2.88
C GLY A 487 14.32 22.52 -2.64
N GLY A 488 13.70 22.71 -1.47
CA GLY A 488 12.38 22.16 -1.18
C GLY A 488 11.31 22.75 -2.09
N VAL A 489 10.46 21.91 -2.67
CA VAL A 489 9.38 22.34 -3.58
C VAL A 489 8.02 22.04 -2.98
N LEU A 490 7.17 23.06 -2.99
CA LEU A 490 5.80 23.00 -2.50
C LEU A 490 4.84 22.82 -3.68
N SER A 491 4.18 21.67 -3.76
CA SER A 491 3.14 21.35 -4.75
C SER A 491 1.99 20.62 -4.07
N ASN A 492 0.74 21.01 -4.36
CA ASN A 492 -0.48 20.37 -3.83
C ASN A 492 -0.51 20.17 -2.30
N GLY A 493 0.12 21.10 -1.56
CA GLY A 493 0.28 21.04 -0.10
C GLY A 493 1.46 20.19 0.39
N TYR A 494 2.10 19.39 -0.47
CA TYR A 494 3.31 18.65 -0.14
C TYR A 494 4.55 19.51 -0.36
N LEU A 495 5.41 19.59 0.66
CA LEU A 495 6.76 20.12 0.58
C LEU A 495 7.73 18.94 0.52
N ASP A 496 8.31 18.70 -0.65
CA ASP A 496 9.27 17.63 -0.91
C ASP A 496 10.71 18.16 -0.94
N PHE A 497 11.64 17.36 -0.41
CA PHE A 497 13.09 17.57 -0.50
C PHE A 497 13.79 16.28 -0.95
N ALA A 498 14.72 16.40 -1.90
CA ALA A 498 15.79 15.42 -2.03
C ALA A 498 16.74 15.55 -0.82
N VAL A 499 17.19 14.42 -0.27
CA VAL A 499 18.05 14.38 0.91
C VAL A 499 19.35 13.68 0.56
N ASP A 500 20.46 14.33 0.88
CA ASP A 500 21.80 13.75 0.79
C ASP A 500 21.93 12.56 1.74
N LEU A 501 22.40 11.42 1.21
CA LEU A 501 22.54 10.16 1.93
C LEU A 501 23.39 10.32 3.19
N ALA A 502 24.45 11.14 3.13
CA ALA A 502 25.37 11.39 4.24
C ALA A 502 24.74 12.19 5.41
N LEU A 503 23.54 12.75 5.22
CA LEU A 503 22.78 13.41 6.28
C LEU A 503 21.85 12.46 7.05
N VAL A 504 21.65 11.23 6.56
CA VAL A 504 20.77 10.24 7.19
C VAL A 504 21.61 9.35 8.10
N ASN A 505 21.31 9.38 9.40
CA ASN A 505 21.91 8.47 10.37
C ASN A 505 21.18 7.12 10.33
N GLN A 506 21.91 6.01 10.45
CA GLN A 506 21.29 4.78 10.96
C GLN A 506 20.85 5.02 12.41
N GLY A 507 19.58 4.75 12.72
CA GLY A 507 18.95 5.07 13.99
C GLY A 507 18.17 6.38 13.96
N VAL A 508 18.28 7.20 15.01
CA VAL A 508 17.40 8.37 15.22
C VAL A 508 17.86 9.54 14.36
N ASN A 509 16.93 10.06 13.56
CA ASN A 509 17.07 11.26 12.76
C ASN A 509 16.20 12.39 13.33
N GLU A 510 16.77 13.58 13.51
CA GLU A 510 16.05 14.75 14.02
C GLU A 510 15.56 15.64 12.88
N PHE A 511 14.24 15.70 12.67
CA PHE A 511 13.60 16.66 11.77
C PHE A 511 13.17 17.89 12.56
N ARG A 512 13.87 19.00 12.37
CA ARG A 512 13.60 20.28 13.04
C ARG A 512 12.97 21.26 12.05
N LEU A 513 11.75 21.70 12.36
CA LEU A 513 10.90 22.53 11.52
C LEU A 513 10.75 23.93 12.12
N GLU A 514 11.13 24.95 11.36
CA GLU A 514 11.28 26.34 11.81
C GLU A 514 10.30 27.23 11.03
N GLY A 515 9.18 27.59 11.65
CA GLY A 515 8.21 28.51 11.04
C GLY A 515 8.81 29.90 10.93
N SER A 516 8.89 30.44 9.71
CA SER A 516 9.43 31.79 9.48
C SER A 516 8.69 32.85 10.30
N SER A 517 9.40 33.86 10.81
CA SER A 517 8.78 35.03 11.46
C SER A 517 7.91 35.86 10.50
N LEU A 518 8.04 35.63 9.19
CA LEU A 518 7.23 36.25 8.13
C LEU A 518 5.94 35.46 7.81
N LEU A 519 5.64 34.39 8.54
CA LEU A 519 4.35 33.69 8.47
C LEU A 519 3.23 34.57 9.05
N THR A 520 2.12 34.69 8.32
CA THR A 520 0.92 35.42 8.78
C THR A 520 -0.10 34.51 9.49
N LYS A 521 0.05 33.19 9.37
CA LYS A 521 -0.74 32.14 10.02
C LYS A 521 0.18 30.98 10.40
N SER A 522 -0.23 30.15 11.34
CA SER A 522 0.49 28.91 11.63
C SER A 522 0.40 27.93 10.45
N VAL A 523 1.51 27.27 10.14
CA VAL A 523 1.55 26.13 9.22
C VAL A 523 1.06 24.90 9.98
N THR A 524 0.21 24.09 9.34
CA THR A 524 -0.21 22.79 9.86
C THR A 524 0.55 21.70 9.11
N LEU A 525 1.46 21.01 9.79
CA LEU A 525 2.06 19.78 9.29
C LEU A 525 1.05 18.64 9.49
N GLN A 526 0.67 17.99 8.40
CA GLN A 526 -0.31 16.91 8.36
C GLN A 526 0.36 15.53 8.33
N ASP A 527 1.50 15.37 7.66
CA ASP A 527 2.24 14.11 7.63
C ASP A 527 3.74 14.36 7.43
N LEU A 528 4.57 13.40 7.85
CA LEU A 528 6.02 13.35 7.59
C LEU A 528 6.38 11.93 7.19
N LEU A 529 6.91 11.82 5.96
CA LEU A 529 7.30 10.56 5.33
C LEU A 529 8.72 10.67 4.80
N VAL A 530 9.54 9.64 5.01
CA VAL A 530 10.86 9.51 4.38
C VAL A 530 10.85 8.27 3.51
N TYR A 531 11.07 8.47 2.22
CA TYR A 531 11.21 7.40 1.23
C TYR A 531 12.69 7.10 1.07
N VAL A 532 13.06 5.83 1.11
CA VAL A 532 14.41 5.32 0.80
C VAL A 532 14.27 4.28 -0.30
N SER A 533 14.98 4.48 -1.42
CA SER A 533 14.88 3.64 -2.62
C SER A 533 16.26 3.16 -3.08
N PHE A 534 16.36 1.97 -3.64
CA PHE A 534 17.62 1.28 -3.95
C PHE A 534 17.65 0.61 -5.33
N ARG A 535 18.85 0.31 -5.87
CA ARG A 535 19.04 -0.60 -7.03
C ARG A 535 19.15 -2.07 -6.58
N PRO A 536 18.60 -3.04 -7.34
CA PRO A 536 17.83 -2.94 -8.58
C PRO A 536 16.31 -3.01 -8.38
N THR A 537 15.81 -3.20 -7.15
CA THR A 537 14.38 -3.36 -6.84
C THR A 537 13.62 -2.06 -7.08
N GLU A 538 12.98 -1.94 -8.24
CA GLU A 538 12.24 -0.75 -8.65
C GLU A 538 13.03 0.55 -8.39
N PHE A 539 14.32 0.59 -8.80
CA PHE A 539 15.03 1.85 -8.92
C PHE A 539 14.37 2.65 -10.03
N ARG A 540 13.34 3.40 -9.66
CA ARG A 540 12.60 4.21 -10.60
C ARG A 540 13.57 5.21 -11.22
N ALA A 541 13.66 5.23 -12.55
CA ALA A 541 14.18 6.39 -13.25
C ALA A 541 13.46 7.62 -12.68
N PRO A 542 14.16 8.72 -12.36
CA PRO A 542 13.54 9.85 -11.70
C PRO A 542 12.34 10.30 -12.54
N MET A 543 11.18 10.48 -11.91
CA MET A 543 10.06 11.11 -12.63
C MET A 543 10.52 12.46 -13.21
N ILE A 544 9.84 12.96 -14.24
CA ILE A 544 10.04 14.35 -14.73
C ILE A 544 10.03 15.35 -13.56
N GLU A 545 9.21 15.08 -12.54
CA GLU A 545 9.16 15.79 -11.26
C GLU A 545 10.47 15.68 -10.44
N GLU A 546 11.10 14.51 -10.34
CA GLU A 546 12.27 14.28 -9.47
C GLU A 546 13.60 14.72 -10.10
N ALA A 547 13.74 14.62 -11.42
CA ALA A 547 14.91 15.13 -12.14
C ALA A 547 15.01 16.68 -12.11
N PHE A 548 13.86 17.35 -11.94
CA PHE A 548 13.73 18.80 -11.84
C PHE A 548 14.14 19.35 -10.47
N LEU A 549 13.98 18.57 -9.38
CA LEU A 549 14.16 19.04 -7.99
C LEU A 549 15.61 19.14 -7.54
N THR A 550 16.53 18.36 -8.11
CA THR A 550 17.88 18.18 -7.55
C THR A 550 18.92 19.14 -8.11
N GLY A 551 18.75 19.64 -9.33
CA GLY A 551 19.65 20.62 -9.97
C GLY A 551 21.11 20.16 -10.15
N ALA A 552 21.39 18.86 -9.96
CA ALA A 552 22.72 18.27 -9.96
C ALA A 552 22.72 16.99 -10.83
N PRO A 553 23.82 16.68 -11.54
CA PRO A 553 23.83 15.61 -12.52
C PRO A 553 23.84 14.21 -11.88
N ALA A 554 23.10 13.27 -12.47
CA ALA A 554 23.07 11.86 -12.08
C ALA A 554 23.28 10.91 -13.28
N ASN A 555 24.15 9.92 -13.12
CA ASN A 555 24.78 9.22 -14.24
C ASN A 555 23.96 8.02 -14.81
N PRO A 556 23.51 8.00 -16.10
CA PRO A 556 22.82 6.86 -16.74
C PRO A 556 23.69 5.60 -16.93
N ALA A 557 25.00 5.75 -16.79
CA ALA A 557 25.96 4.69 -16.43
C ALA A 557 27.21 5.38 -15.83
N ALA A 558 27.66 6.44 -16.52
CA ALA A 558 28.54 7.50 -16.01
C ALA A 558 28.28 8.86 -16.75
N GLY A 559 27.04 9.14 -17.20
CA GLY A 559 26.72 10.29 -18.08
C GLY A 559 26.21 11.56 -17.38
N GLU A 560 27.00 12.62 -17.46
CA GLU A 560 26.74 13.89 -16.78
C GLU A 560 25.66 14.72 -17.53
N TYR A 561 24.73 15.36 -16.81
CA TYR A 561 23.76 16.27 -17.43
C TYR A 561 24.40 17.63 -17.71
N ALA A 562 24.37 18.07 -18.97
CA ALA A 562 24.69 19.45 -19.33
C ALA A 562 23.48 20.37 -19.08
N ILE A 563 23.54 21.18 -18.02
CA ILE A 563 22.73 22.41 -17.88
C ILE A 563 23.63 23.59 -18.25
N GLY A 564 23.31 24.29 -19.35
CA GLY A 564 24.14 25.37 -19.90
C GLY A 564 23.32 26.56 -20.41
N PRO A 565 23.95 27.72 -20.63
CA PRO A 565 23.27 28.92 -21.13
C PRO A 565 22.87 28.77 -22.61
N LEU A 566 21.72 29.35 -22.98
CA LEU A 566 21.19 29.42 -24.35
C LEU A 566 22.21 30.02 -25.34
N VAL A 567 22.39 29.36 -26.49
CA VAL A 567 23.35 29.77 -27.52
C VAL A 567 22.65 30.47 -28.70
N ALA A 568 22.86 31.79 -28.78
CA ALA A 568 22.92 32.66 -29.95
C ALA A 568 21.86 32.58 -31.11
N ALA A 569 20.83 33.42 -30.99
CA ALA A 569 20.34 34.41 -31.97
C ALA A 569 20.14 34.08 -33.49
N GLU A 570 18.84 34.05 -33.88
CA GLU A 570 18.20 34.61 -35.09
C GLU A 570 18.60 34.17 -36.53
N PRO A 571 17.64 34.03 -37.48
CA PRO A 571 16.19 34.25 -37.35
C PRO A 571 15.34 32.96 -37.26
N SER A 572 14.50 32.90 -36.20
CA SER A 572 13.02 32.73 -36.14
C SER A 572 12.30 31.60 -36.94
N PRO A 573 11.10 31.07 -36.55
CA PRO A 573 9.86 31.86 -36.27
C PRO A 573 8.74 31.30 -35.28
N SER A 574 8.23 32.08 -34.28
CA SER A 574 7.40 31.69 -33.06
C SER A 574 5.87 31.28 -33.12
N VAL A 575 5.18 30.74 -32.03
CA VAL A 575 3.85 29.96 -32.07
C VAL A 575 2.79 29.93 -30.85
N GLY A 576 1.41 29.96 -31.09
CA GLY A 576 0.24 29.03 -30.66
C GLY A 576 -0.84 29.19 -29.45
N ARG A 577 -2.14 28.66 -29.45
CA ARG A 577 -3.03 28.04 -28.33
C ARG A 577 -4.46 27.24 -28.55
N PHE A 578 -4.65 25.94 -28.10
CA PHE A 578 -5.83 25.01 -27.64
C PHE A 578 -6.26 25.47 -26.25
N LEU A 579 -7.42 24.93 -25.85
CA LEU A 579 -7.74 24.32 -24.55
C LEU A 579 -8.46 22.93 -24.59
N GLY A 580 -9.63 22.73 -25.21
CA GLY A 580 -10.23 21.50 -25.83
C GLY A 580 -10.23 20.08 -25.20
N SER A 581 -11.29 19.28 -25.37
CA SER A 581 -11.53 17.99 -24.67
C SER A 581 -11.86 16.77 -25.56
N TRP A 582 -11.02 15.70 -25.48
CA TRP A 582 -11.23 14.39 -26.11
C TRP A 582 -12.23 13.57 -25.28
N SER A 583 -13.51 13.75 -25.57
CA SER A 583 -14.54 12.77 -25.29
C SER A 583 -15.34 12.52 -26.55
N ARG A 584 -15.46 11.25 -26.95
CA ARG A 584 -16.69 10.58 -27.45
C ARG A 584 -16.33 9.23 -28.04
N GLY A 585 -17.14 8.22 -27.74
CA GLY A 585 -17.09 6.92 -28.44
C GLY A 585 -17.94 6.97 -29.71
N GLN A 586 -18.28 5.80 -30.27
CA GLN A 586 -19.57 5.46 -30.89
C GLN A 586 -19.61 3.96 -31.23
N GLY A 587 -20.81 3.42 -31.45
CA GLY A 587 -21.10 1.99 -31.42
C GLY A 587 -20.61 1.10 -32.57
N SER A 588 -20.84 -0.20 -32.35
CA SER A 588 -20.88 -1.32 -33.31
C SER A 588 -19.69 -1.54 -34.26
N ASN A 589 -19.00 -2.67 -34.05
CA ASN A 589 -18.20 -3.42 -35.03
C ASN A 589 -17.14 -2.62 -35.83
N THR A 590 -15.95 -2.42 -35.25
CA THR A 590 -14.69 -3.12 -35.64
C THR A 590 -13.50 -2.57 -34.83
N SER A 591 -12.48 -3.40 -34.63
CA SER A 591 -11.28 -3.09 -33.84
C SER A 591 -10.50 -1.89 -34.41
N ARG A 592 -10.25 -0.85 -33.60
CA ARG A 592 -9.59 0.41 -34.03
C ARG A 592 -8.08 0.53 -33.70
N TYR A 593 -7.42 -0.55 -33.29
CA TYR A 593 -5.95 -0.63 -33.21
C TYR A 593 -5.46 -1.83 -34.03
N GLN A 594 -4.53 -1.61 -34.95
CA GLN A 594 -3.94 -2.66 -35.78
C GLN A 594 -2.41 -2.56 -35.76
N VAL A 595 -1.78 -3.40 -34.94
CA VAL A 595 -0.32 -3.53 -34.82
C VAL A 595 0.22 -4.29 -36.04
N VAL A 596 1.31 -3.80 -36.62
CA VAL A 596 2.05 -4.52 -37.67
C VAL A 596 3.50 -4.83 -37.27
N SER A 597 3.67 -6.07 -36.80
CA SER A 597 4.90 -6.89 -36.91
C SER A 597 6.16 -6.60 -36.08
N SER A 598 6.11 -5.84 -34.96
CA SER A 598 6.84 -6.23 -33.71
C SER A 598 6.67 -5.36 -32.44
N GLY A 599 5.92 -4.25 -32.42
CA GLY A 599 5.95 -3.29 -31.29
C GLY A 599 4.61 -2.95 -30.61
N LEU A 600 4.68 -2.74 -29.28
CA LEU A 600 3.70 -2.23 -28.28
C LEU A 600 2.26 -2.78 -28.30
N GLU A 601 1.81 -3.26 -27.14
CA GLU A 601 0.45 -3.79 -26.89
C GLU A 601 -0.44 -2.77 -26.16
N ASN A 602 -1.76 -3.03 -26.11
CA ASN A 602 -2.73 -2.15 -25.45
C ASN A 602 -2.52 -2.04 -23.92
N SER A 603 -1.71 -2.93 -23.32
CA SER A 603 -1.23 -2.85 -21.94
C SER A 603 -0.25 -1.69 -21.69
N ASP A 604 0.40 -1.19 -22.74
CA ASP A 604 1.54 -0.28 -22.65
C ASP A 604 1.10 1.20 -22.74
N LEU A 605 -0.21 1.44 -22.78
CA LEU A 605 -0.89 2.72 -22.93
C LEU A 605 -1.67 3.09 -21.66
N ASP A 606 -1.37 4.26 -21.07
CA ASP A 606 -2.16 4.85 -19.97
C ASP A 606 -2.86 6.12 -20.46
N THR A 607 -4.19 6.09 -20.57
CA THR A 607 -5.01 7.15 -21.22
C THR A 607 -5.88 7.94 -20.25
N ARG A 608 -5.41 8.16 -19.02
CA ARG A 608 -6.18 8.75 -17.90
C ARG A 608 -6.04 10.27 -17.82
N ASP A 609 -7.06 10.92 -17.24
CA ASP A 609 -7.07 12.33 -16.82
C ASP A 609 -6.56 13.37 -17.85
N GLY A 610 -6.90 13.17 -19.13
CA GLY A 610 -6.59 14.12 -20.19
C GLY A 610 -5.16 14.05 -20.73
N ALA A 611 -4.37 13.06 -20.28
CA ALA A 611 -3.05 12.75 -20.82
C ALA A 611 -2.98 11.32 -21.41
N VAL A 612 -2.03 11.09 -22.32
CA VAL A 612 -1.68 9.76 -22.84
C VAL A 612 -0.20 9.51 -22.58
N ARG A 613 0.13 8.38 -21.95
CA ARG A 613 1.50 7.92 -21.74
C ARG A 613 1.83 6.72 -22.61
N PHE A 614 3.08 6.67 -23.04
CA PHE A 614 3.68 5.53 -23.73
C PHE A 614 4.91 5.09 -22.93
N HIS A 615 4.97 3.81 -22.57
CA HIS A 615 6.10 3.19 -21.88
C HIS A 615 6.73 2.11 -22.76
N SER A 616 8.06 2.09 -22.90
CA SER A 616 8.78 0.99 -23.54
C SER A 616 9.94 0.55 -22.66
N PRO A 617 10.00 -0.73 -22.22
CA PRO A 617 11.11 -1.24 -21.42
C PRO A 617 12.38 -1.53 -22.26
N THR A 618 12.34 -1.35 -23.58
CA THR A 618 13.44 -1.64 -24.51
C THR A 618 13.68 -0.54 -25.55
N ALA A 619 14.93 -0.43 -26.02
CA ALA A 619 15.30 0.44 -27.13
C ALA A 619 14.61 0.01 -28.43
N ILE A 620 13.88 0.93 -29.07
CA ILE A 620 13.06 0.66 -30.26
C ILE A 620 13.97 0.57 -31.50
N SER A 621 14.32 -0.65 -31.91
CA SER A 621 15.10 -0.91 -33.13
C SER A 621 14.22 -1.40 -34.29
N GLY A 622 13.54 -0.48 -34.96
CA GLY A 622 12.68 -0.81 -36.10
C GLY A 622 11.81 0.37 -36.53
N LYS A 623 11.20 0.27 -37.72
CA LYS A 623 10.07 1.13 -38.10
C LYS A 623 8.81 0.63 -37.40
N GLU A 624 8.57 1.11 -36.19
CA GLU A 624 7.37 0.77 -35.42
C GLU A 624 6.36 1.93 -35.47
N SER A 625 5.07 1.62 -35.55
CA SER A 625 4.03 2.64 -35.82
C SER A 625 2.78 2.33 -35.04
N VAL A 626 2.32 3.31 -34.27
CA VAL A 626 1.06 3.25 -33.51
C VAL A 626 0.02 4.03 -34.30
N LEU A 627 -0.95 3.35 -34.88
CA LEU A 627 -1.99 3.99 -35.67
C LEU A 627 -3.06 4.61 -34.76
N ARG A 628 -3.33 5.91 -34.94
CA ARG A 628 -4.51 6.59 -34.40
C ARG A 628 -5.02 7.56 -35.44
N GLN A 629 -6.26 7.37 -35.86
CA GLN A 629 -6.99 8.21 -36.80
C GLN A 629 -7.83 9.24 -36.04
N PHE A 630 -7.86 10.49 -36.51
CA PHE A 630 -8.74 11.54 -35.99
C PHE A 630 -9.80 11.92 -37.04
N ASP A 631 -11.08 11.80 -36.69
CA ASP A 631 -12.18 12.28 -37.53
C ASP A 631 -12.35 13.80 -37.29
N ALA A 632 -12.42 14.62 -38.34
CA ALA A 632 -12.39 16.09 -38.19
C ALA A 632 -13.63 16.69 -37.48
N GLY A 633 -14.66 15.88 -37.23
CA GLY A 633 -15.80 16.26 -36.40
C GLY A 633 -15.51 16.29 -34.88
N ASP A 634 -14.36 15.75 -34.44
CA ASP A 634 -13.99 15.64 -33.02
C ASP A 634 -13.11 16.79 -32.51
N VAL A 635 -12.59 17.65 -33.39
CA VAL A 635 -11.71 18.79 -33.03
C VAL A 635 -12.54 20.07 -32.98
N THR A 636 -12.80 20.59 -31.77
CA THR A 636 -13.56 21.83 -31.58
C THR A 636 -12.65 23.07 -31.61
N PRO A 637 -13.17 24.32 -31.64
CA PRO A 637 -12.34 25.52 -31.51
C PRO A 637 -11.62 25.66 -30.16
N ASP A 638 -12.02 24.85 -29.18
CA ASP A 638 -11.24 24.65 -27.97
C ASP A 638 -10.01 23.74 -28.30
N ASP A 639 -10.05 22.79 -29.23
CA ASP A 639 -8.97 21.80 -29.50
C ASP A 639 -7.79 22.25 -30.45
N ARG A 640 -6.90 23.20 -30.06
CA ARG A 640 -5.67 23.67 -30.83
C ARG A 640 -4.14 23.40 -30.38
N ILE A 641 -3.60 23.71 -29.15
CA ILE A 641 -2.44 23.18 -28.29
C ILE A 641 -2.63 21.72 -27.82
N PHE A 642 -1.74 20.82 -28.16
CA PHE A 642 -1.37 19.80 -27.15
C PHE A 642 0.08 19.99 -26.75
N TYR A 643 0.34 19.73 -25.48
CA TYR A 643 1.68 19.62 -24.96
C TYR A 643 2.14 18.18 -25.19
N MET A 644 3.37 18.01 -25.63
CA MET A 644 4.04 16.71 -25.64
C MET A 644 5.30 16.81 -24.80
N ALA A 645 5.70 15.72 -24.15
CA ALA A 645 7.02 15.59 -23.56
C ALA A 645 7.61 14.23 -23.93
N GLY A 646 8.92 14.17 -24.13
CA GLY A 646 9.63 12.94 -24.44
C GLY A 646 11.03 12.95 -23.81
N LEU A 647 11.33 11.90 -23.05
CA LEU A 647 12.69 11.62 -22.58
C LEU A 647 13.41 10.74 -23.60
N MET A 648 14.50 11.25 -24.17
CA MET A 648 15.27 10.57 -25.21
C MET A 648 16.76 10.58 -24.86
N SER A 649 17.43 9.44 -25.03
CA SER A 649 18.84 9.26 -24.72
C SER A 649 19.65 8.77 -25.91
N PHE A 650 20.92 9.18 -25.99
CA PHE A 650 21.89 8.71 -26.97
C PHE A 650 23.29 8.57 -26.34
N ASP A 651 24.08 7.63 -26.86
CA ASP A 651 25.44 7.36 -26.39
C ASP A 651 26.53 8.12 -27.18
N GLN A 652 27.78 8.00 -26.74
CA GLN A 652 28.93 8.61 -27.42
C GLN A 652 29.23 7.97 -28.79
N ASN A 653 28.69 6.78 -29.09
CA ASN A 653 28.86 6.16 -30.40
C ASN A 653 27.97 6.88 -31.44
N PHE A 654 26.77 7.29 -31.05
CA PHE A 654 25.84 8.08 -31.86
C PHE A 654 26.48 9.38 -32.39
N SER A 655 27.33 10.07 -31.60
CA SER A 655 27.98 11.31 -32.04
C SER A 655 29.06 11.11 -33.11
N THR A 656 29.66 9.93 -33.19
CA THR A 656 30.72 9.63 -34.16
C THR A 656 30.21 9.16 -35.53
N ALA A 657 28.90 8.91 -35.64
CA ALA A 657 28.27 8.40 -36.86
C ALA A 657 27.72 9.54 -37.72
N GLY A 658 28.48 10.01 -38.71
CA GLY A 658 28.17 11.17 -39.57
C GLY A 658 26.92 11.09 -40.46
N SER A 659 26.05 10.10 -40.26
CA SER A 659 24.73 9.96 -40.89
C SER A 659 23.64 9.46 -39.91
N ALA A 660 23.96 9.36 -38.61
CA ALA A 660 23.02 8.86 -37.61
C ALA A 660 21.89 9.86 -37.32
N ILE A 661 20.71 9.32 -37.07
CA ILE A 661 19.52 10.06 -36.73
C ILE A 661 18.55 9.16 -35.95
N ALA A 662 17.91 9.71 -34.93
CA ALA A 662 16.72 9.10 -34.35
C ALA A 662 15.69 10.19 -34.05
N LEU A 663 14.42 9.88 -34.33
CA LEU A 663 13.31 10.79 -34.21
C LEU A 663 12.09 10.09 -33.62
N THR A 664 11.21 10.87 -33.00
CA THR A 664 9.87 10.47 -32.58
C THR A 664 8.89 11.62 -32.83
N GLY A 665 7.61 11.34 -33.01
CA GLY A 665 6.58 12.37 -33.20
C GLY A 665 5.39 11.95 -34.06
N LEU A 666 4.63 12.95 -34.51
CA LEU A 666 3.38 12.78 -35.27
C LEU A 666 3.68 12.68 -36.77
N LEU A 667 3.09 11.71 -37.46
CA LEU A 667 3.32 11.47 -38.90
C LEU A 667 2.04 10.96 -39.54
N ASN A 668 1.58 11.57 -40.63
CA ASN A 668 0.50 11.00 -41.41
C ASN A 668 0.95 9.71 -42.12
N ALA A 669 0.03 8.77 -42.34
CA ALA A 669 0.36 7.43 -42.82
C ALA A 669 1.11 7.41 -44.17
N GLU A 670 1.82 6.29 -44.41
CA GLU A 670 2.47 5.93 -45.67
C GLU A 670 3.77 6.70 -46.02
N GLU A 671 4.78 6.56 -45.14
CA GLU A 671 6.19 6.70 -45.56
C GLU A 671 6.62 5.51 -46.44
N GLY A 672 6.19 5.49 -47.70
CA GLY A 672 6.66 4.51 -48.69
C GLY A 672 5.69 4.12 -49.80
N ASP A 673 4.42 4.51 -49.74
CA ASP A 673 3.48 4.29 -50.85
C ASP A 673 3.60 5.42 -51.89
N PRO A 674 3.91 5.12 -53.17
CA PRO A 674 4.03 6.14 -54.21
C PRO A 674 2.68 6.65 -54.75
N SER A 675 1.54 6.13 -54.27
CA SER A 675 0.18 6.54 -54.69
C SER A 675 -0.46 7.57 -53.74
N VAL A 676 -0.04 7.62 -52.48
CA VAL A 676 -0.37 8.73 -51.55
C VAL A 676 0.71 9.79 -51.68
N ALA A 677 0.33 10.97 -52.18
CA ALA A 677 1.29 11.90 -52.75
C ALA A 677 2.29 12.53 -51.75
N TYR A 678 1.94 12.62 -50.44
CA TYR A 678 2.77 13.32 -49.45
C TYR A 678 2.63 12.74 -48.03
N THR A 679 3.74 12.30 -47.42
CA THR A 679 3.84 12.11 -45.96
C THR A 679 4.06 13.47 -45.29
N ILE A 680 3.23 13.86 -44.33
CA ILE A 680 3.29 15.15 -43.62
C ILE A 680 3.31 14.87 -42.10
N GLY A 681 4.12 15.59 -41.33
CA GLY A 681 4.21 15.39 -39.89
C GLY A 681 5.30 16.21 -39.21
N LEU A 682 5.32 16.10 -37.87
CA LEU A 682 6.22 16.80 -36.95
C LEU A 682 6.98 15.78 -36.11
N GLN A 683 8.31 15.80 -36.19
CA GLN A 683 9.18 14.90 -35.44
C GLN A 683 10.28 15.66 -34.70
N TRP A 684 10.74 15.12 -33.57
CA TRP A 684 11.89 15.65 -32.81
C TRP A 684 12.84 14.52 -32.39
N GLY A 685 14.09 14.86 -32.09
CA GLY A 685 15.08 13.92 -31.60
C GLY A 685 16.50 14.38 -31.89
N PHE A 686 17.38 13.47 -32.29
CA PHE A 686 18.81 13.75 -32.48
C PHE A 686 19.33 13.38 -33.88
N ARG A 687 20.37 14.08 -34.32
CA ARG A 687 21.05 13.87 -35.60
C ARG A 687 22.55 14.10 -35.44
N GLY A 688 23.40 13.25 -36.01
CA GLY A 688 24.83 13.56 -36.17
C GLY A 688 25.04 14.75 -37.12
N ASP A 689 25.90 15.69 -36.72
CA ASP A 689 26.19 16.93 -37.46
C ASP A 689 27.11 16.71 -38.69
N GLY A 690 27.82 15.57 -38.72
CA GLY A 690 28.81 15.22 -39.75
C GLY A 690 30.25 15.71 -39.46
N ALA A 691 30.45 16.46 -38.38
CA ALA A 691 31.75 16.89 -37.85
C ALA A 691 32.18 16.11 -36.59
N GLY A 692 31.27 15.34 -35.97
CA GLY A 692 31.50 14.49 -34.79
C GLY A 692 30.67 14.87 -33.56
N GLY A 693 29.77 15.84 -33.70
CA GLY A 693 28.78 16.26 -32.72
C GLY A 693 27.37 15.73 -33.02
N VAL A 694 26.45 16.06 -32.11
CA VAL A 694 25.02 15.68 -32.21
C VAL A 694 24.15 16.90 -32.04
N ASP A 695 23.27 17.13 -32.98
CA ASP A 695 22.26 18.17 -32.91
C ASP A 695 20.95 17.59 -32.38
N ALA A 696 20.34 18.27 -31.42
CA ALA A 696 18.91 18.14 -31.17
C ALA A 696 18.17 18.83 -32.32
N VAL A 697 17.30 18.08 -33.00
CA VAL A 697 16.61 18.53 -34.22
C VAL A 697 15.10 18.36 -34.13
N VAL A 698 14.39 19.24 -34.81
CA VAL A 698 12.96 19.13 -35.11
C VAL A 698 12.80 19.11 -36.63
N ARG A 699 11.91 18.24 -37.14
CA ARG A 699 11.67 18.06 -38.57
C ARG A 699 10.20 18.18 -38.92
N TYR A 700 9.93 18.81 -40.05
CA TYR A 700 8.63 18.86 -40.71
C TYR A 700 8.80 18.89 -42.24
N ARG A 701 7.71 18.79 -43.00
CA ARG A 701 7.74 18.73 -44.47
C ARG A 701 6.77 19.73 -45.08
N ASP A 702 7.29 20.58 -45.96
CA ASP A 702 6.50 21.54 -46.74
C ASP A 702 5.91 20.85 -47.99
N ASN A 703 4.64 21.12 -48.27
CA ASN A 703 3.86 20.56 -49.38
C ASN A 703 4.20 21.22 -50.74
N GLY A 704 4.98 22.30 -50.74
CA GLY A 704 5.33 23.08 -51.95
C GLY A 704 6.44 22.51 -52.85
N SER A 705 7.12 21.44 -52.46
CA SER A 705 8.27 20.90 -53.22
C SER A 705 8.47 19.40 -53.01
N PRO A 706 8.87 18.61 -54.04
CA PRO A 706 9.04 17.17 -53.91
C PRO A 706 10.17 16.73 -52.97
N TYR A 707 11.09 17.63 -52.55
CA TYR A 707 12.28 17.27 -51.76
C TYR A 707 12.80 18.33 -50.74
N PRO A 708 12.00 18.82 -49.77
CA PRO A 708 12.59 19.31 -48.52
C PRO A 708 11.87 18.81 -47.27
N VAL A 709 12.53 17.92 -46.52
CA VAL A 709 12.30 17.80 -45.08
C VAL A 709 13.04 18.97 -44.43
N VAL A 710 12.30 19.95 -43.93
CA VAL A 710 12.88 21.06 -43.18
C VAL A 710 13.37 20.51 -41.84
N THR A 711 14.64 20.71 -41.52
CA THR A 711 15.26 20.25 -40.28
C THR A 711 15.84 21.47 -39.57
N ASN A 712 15.23 21.83 -38.45
CA ASN A 712 15.70 22.93 -37.62
C ASN A 712 16.47 22.36 -36.41
N VAL A 713 17.66 22.89 -36.17
CA VAL A 713 18.46 22.57 -34.99
C VAL A 713 17.89 23.36 -33.81
N VAL A 714 17.42 22.65 -32.78
CA VAL A 714 16.94 23.25 -31.52
C VAL A 714 18.00 23.21 -30.41
N GLY A 715 19.12 22.54 -30.66
CA GLY A 715 20.34 22.61 -29.87
C GLY A 715 21.50 21.98 -30.63
N ASP A 716 22.61 22.71 -30.74
CA ASP A 716 23.83 22.35 -31.49
C ASP A 716 24.83 21.66 -30.56
N ASN A 717 25.53 20.64 -31.05
CA ASN A 717 26.63 19.95 -30.34
C ASN A 717 26.27 19.47 -28.92
N ILE A 718 25.07 18.93 -28.79
CA ILE A 718 24.52 18.29 -27.59
C ILE A 718 25.41 17.12 -27.17
N GLN A 719 25.74 17.09 -25.89
CA GLN A 719 26.57 16.04 -25.29
C GLN A 719 25.77 14.74 -25.13
N PRO A 720 26.37 13.56 -25.30
CA PRO A 720 25.72 12.27 -25.04
C PRO A 720 25.09 12.19 -23.64
N GLY A 721 23.83 11.78 -23.59
CA GLY A 721 23.04 11.76 -22.37
C GLY A 721 21.55 11.60 -22.63
N THR A 722 20.74 11.74 -21.58
CA THR A 722 19.27 11.79 -21.66
C THR A 722 18.81 13.25 -21.62
N HIS A 723 17.93 13.64 -22.55
CA HIS A 723 17.36 14.97 -22.63
C HIS A 723 15.84 14.93 -22.66
N LEU A 724 15.23 15.93 -22.04
CA LEU A 724 13.81 16.18 -22.08
C LEU A 724 13.50 17.12 -23.25
N PHE A 725 12.77 16.61 -24.23
CA PHE A 725 12.03 17.44 -25.18
C PHE A 725 10.66 17.75 -24.58
N VAL A 726 10.25 19.02 -24.70
CA VAL A 726 8.86 19.43 -24.48
C VAL A 726 8.40 20.16 -25.73
N LEU A 727 7.17 19.90 -26.17
CA LEU A 727 6.57 20.53 -27.34
C LEU A 727 5.20 21.09 -26.97
N ARG A 728 4.75 22.07 -27.75
CA ARG A 728 3.43 22.72 -27.62
C ARG A 728 2.97 23.09 -29.03
N VAL A 729 1.99 22.36 -29.55
CA VAL A 729 1.55 22.41 -30.96
C VAL A 729 0.17 23.04 -31.06
N ASP A 730 0.04 24.19 -31.69
CA ASP A 730 -1.25 24.77 -32.08
C ASP A 730 -1.68 24.33 -33.48
N VAL A 731 -2.99 24.19 -33.67
CA VAL A 731 -3.62 23.74 -34.92
C VAL A 731 -4.69 24.73 -35.34
N ASP A 732 -4.65 25.21 -36.57
CA ASP A 732 -5.61 26.17 -37.10
C ASP A 732 -6.69 25.47 -37.93
N VAL A 733 -7.86 25.29 -37.31
CA VAL A 733 -9.01 24.61 -37.91
C VAL A 733 -9.78 25.46 -38.93
N ASP A 734 -9.51 26.77 -39.00
CA ASP A 734 -10.21 27.71 -39.92
C ASP A 734 -9.48 27.88 -41.27
N GLY A 735 -8.40 27.13 -41.51
CA GLY A 735 -7.72 27.02 -42.81
C GLY A 735 -6.52 27.95 -43.03
N GLY A 736 -5.92 28.47 -41.95
CA GLY A 736 -4.64 29.17 -41.97
C GLY A 736 -3.45 28.26 -41.60
N LEU A 737 -2.61 28.69 -40.65
CA LEU A 737 -1.30 28.05 -40.37
C LEU A 737 -1.23 27.41 -38.99
N ASP A 738 -0.95 26.10 -38.98
CA ASP A 738 -0.50 25.35 -37.81
C ASP A 738 0.87 25.85 -37.31
N ASN A 739 1.10 25.65 -36.02
CA ASN A 739 2.00 26.50 -35.24
C ASN A 739 2.72 25.57 -34.20
N VAL A 740 4.05 25.35 -34.23
CA VAL A 740 4.78 24.47 -33.25
C VAL A 740 5.86 25.14 -32.37
N THR A 741 5.80 25.00 -31.04
CA THR A 741 6.90 25.37 -30.10
C THR A 741 7.61 24.15 -29.54
N VAL A 742 8.93 24.24 -29.36
CA VAL A 742 9.78 23.17 -28.79
C VAL A 742 10.77 23.74 -27.76
N TRP A 743 10.99 22.99 -26.69
CA TRP A 743 12.02 23.22 -25.67
C TRP A 743 12.88 21.98 -25.46
N LEU A 744 14.16 22.20 -25.20
CA LEU A 744 15.11 21.17 -24.77
C LEU A 744 15.58 21.51 -23.35
N ASN A 745 15.46 20.56 -22.42
CA ASN A 745 15.87 20.70 -21.01
C ASN A 745 15.44 22.02 -20.32
N PRO A 746 14.15 22.42 -20.37
CA PRO A 746 13.68 23.70 -19.81
C PRO A 746 13.82 23.77 -18.28
N THR A 747 14.33 24.90 -17.77
CA THR A 747 14.69 25.09 -16.35
C THR A 747 13.54 25.51 -15.43
N ASN A 748 12.41 25.95 -15.96
CA ASN A 748 11.19 26.20 -15.18
C ASN A 748 9.94 25.81 -15.96
N LEU A 749 9.61 24.54 -15.87
CA LEU A 749 8.41 23.92 -16.42
C LEU A 749 7.13 24.72 -16.15
N TRP A 750 6.96 25.32 -14.96
CA TRP A 750 5.70 25.92 -14.49
C TRP A 750 5.38 27.33 -15.04
N ALA A 751 6.20 27.88 -15.94
CA ALA A 751 6.02 29.24 -16.47
C ALA A 751 5.39 29.22 -17.89
N GLU A 752 4.23 29.88 -18.06
CA GLU A 752 3.61 30.04 -19.39
C GLU A 752 4.47 30.82 -20.41
N SER A 753 5.53 31.48 -19.95
CA SER A 753 6.44 32.34 -20.72
C SER A 753 7.89 31.80 -20.73
N LEU A 754 8.05 30.49 -20.89
CA LEU A 754 9.36 29.88 -21.17
C LEU A 754 10.00 30.50 -22.43
N PRO A 755 11.33 30.75 -22.44
CA PRO A 755 12.06 31.13 -23.65
C PRO A 755 11.86 30.06 -24.73
N SER A 756 11.36 30.46 -25.90
CA SER A 756 11.07 29.54 -27.00
C SER A 756 11.77 30.01 -28.28
N PHE A 757 12.36 29.04 -29.00
CA PHE A 757 12.28 29.07 -30.45
C PHE A 757 10.98 28.35 -30.82
N ALA A 758 10.33 28.75 -31.90
CA ALA A 758 9.15 28.05 -32.40
C ALA A 758 9.14 28.05 -33.93
N LEU A 759 8.07 27.55 -34.54
CA LEU A 759 7.96 27.20 -35.97
C LEU A 759 6.64 27.67 -36.61
N ASP A 760 6.68 28.80 -37.33
CA ASP A 760 5.65 29.32 -38.25
C ASP A 760 5.93 28.83 -39.69
N GLY A 761 5.12 27.89 -40.19
CA GLY A 761 5.30 27.30 -41.51
C GLY A 761 4.55 25.98 -41.68
N VAL A 762 3.54 26.00 -42.56
CA VAL A 762 2.53 24.96 -42.82
C VAL A 762 2.96 23.50 -42.55
N CYS A 763 2.66 23.00 -41.34
CA CYS A 763 2.56 21.57 -41.11
C CYS A 763 1.12 21.16 -41.40
N TRP A 764 0.81 20.70 -42.62
CA TRP A 764 -0.56 20.27 -42.97
C TRP A 764 -0.94 18.98 -42.22
N LEU A 765 -1.48 19.11 -41.01
CA LEU A 765 -2.09 18.00 -40.27
C LEU A 765 -3.46 17.57 -40.87
N VAL A 766 -3.93 18.32 -41.87
CA VAL A 766 -5.10 18.03 -42.73
C VAL A 766 -4.65 17.57 -44.13
N PRO A 767 -5.11 16.43 -44.68
CA PRO A 767 -4.85 16.05 -46.07
C PRO A 767 -5.50 17.02 -47.05
N ASN A 768 -4.75 17.43 -48.07
CA ASN A 768 -5.16 18.44 -49.04
C ASN A 768 -6.31 17.93 -49.95
N GLY A 769 -7.55 18.12 -49.51
CA GLY A 769 -8.77 17.86 -50.30
C GLY A 769 -9.89 17.08 -49.59
N ASP A 770 -9.67 16.51 -48.40
CA ASP A 770 -10.73 15.89 -47.59
C ASP A 770 -10.82 16.59 -46.21
N PRO A 771 -11.82 17.49 -46.00
CA PRO A 771 -11.94 18.23 -44.75
C PRO A 771 -12.42 17.36 -43.56
N ASN A 772 -12.63 16.05 -43.73
CA ASN A 772 -13.15 15.16 -42.70
C ASN A 772 -12.10 14.29 -42.01
N ARG A 773 -10.83 14.31 -42.45
CA ARG A 773 -9.76 13.45 -41.91
C ARG A 773 -8.62 14.30 -41.37
N LEU A 774 -8.21 14.06 -40.13
CA LEU A 774 -7.00 14.61 -39.53
C LEU A 774 -6.05 13.46 -39.21
N VAL A 775 -4.76 13.67 -39.47
CA VAL A 775 -3.57 12.83 -39.15
C VAL A 775 -3.84 11.34 -38.86
N ASP A 776 -3.42 10.46 -39.76
CA ASP A 776 -3.73 9.02 -39.67
C ASP A 776 -2.70 8.18 -38.85
N THR A 777 -1.60 8.72 -38.28
CA THR A 777 -0.61 7.90 -37.51
C THR A 777 0.23 8.66 -36.45
N LEU A 778 0.74 7.91 -35.45
CA LEU A 778 1.88 8.25 -34.58
C LEU A 778 3.03 7.26 -34.91
N VAL A 779 4.07 7.70 -35.64
CA VAL A 779 5.14 6.81 -36.12
C VAL A 779 6.43 6.99 -35.31
N LEU A 780 6.92 5.89 -34.75
CA LEU A 780 8.19 5.78 -34.02
C LEU A 780 9.27 5.31 -35.01
N SER A 781 9.88 6.25 -35.74
CA SER A 781 10.86 5.94 -36.80
C SER A 781 12.31 6.15 -36.35
N THR A 782 12.98 5.07 -35.94
CA THR A 782 14.45 5.05 -35.80
C THR A 782 15.10 4.67 -37.12
N SER A 783 15.81 5.62 -37.75
CA SER A 783 16.52 5.41 -39.02
C SER A 783 18.03 5.29 -38.80
N ASN A 784 18.46 4.13 -38.28
CA ASN A 784 19.87 3.80 -38.13
C ASN A 784 20.57 3.65 -39.49
N VAL A 785 21.31 4.67 -39.90
CA VAL A 785 22.29 4.61 -41.00
C VAL A 785 23.70 4.76 -40.42
N GLY A 786 24.22 3.66 -39.87
CA GLY A 786 25.50 3.60 -39.15
C GLY A 786 25.43 2.56 -38.03
N ALA A 787 26.54 1.89 -37.73
CA ALA A 787 26.55 0.74 -36.81
C ALA A 787 26.64 1.13 -35.32
N ASN A 788 26.01 0.32 -34.46
CA ASN A 788 26.25 0.21 -33.00
C ASN A 788 26.02 1.46 -32.12
N ALA A 789 25.12 2.37 -32.48
CA ALA A 789 24.66 3.42 -31.57
C ALA A 789 23.50 2.93 -30.67
N ALA A 790 23.60 3.12 -29.35
CA ALA A 790 22.50 2.88 -28.42
C ALA A 790 21.65 4.15 -28.24
N ILE A 791 20.34 4.04 -28.48
CA ILE A 791 19.36 5.13 -28.39
C ILE A 791 18.16 4.61 -27.60
N GLY A 792 17.78 5.32 -26.54
CA GLY A 792 16.69 4.94 -25.65
C GLY A 792 15.57 5.98 -25.61
N PHE A 793 14.34 5.52 -25.50
CA PHE A 793 13.18 6.34 -25.16
C PHE A 793 12.64 5.80 -23.82
N ASP A 794 12.42 6.68 -22.84
CA ASP A 794 12.03 6.29 -21.48
C ASP A 794 10.52 6.49 -21.25
N GLU A 795 10.04 7.71 -21.53
CA GLU A 795 8.62 8.06 -21.43
C GLU A 795 8.25 9.11 -22.48
N ILE A 796 7.08 8.94 -23.11
CA ILE A 796 6.41 9.99 -23.90
C ILE A 796 5.06 10.30 -23.27
N ARG A 797 4.77 11.58 -23.07
CA ARG A 797 3.48 12.11 -22.57
C ARG A 797 2.85 13.05 -23.60
N MET A 798 1.53 13.02 -23.72
CA MET A 798 0.74 14.08 -24.39
C MET A 798 -0.34 14.58 -23.45
N ALA A 799 -0.63 15.88 -23.40
CA ALA A 799 -1.63 16.48 -22.51
C ALA A 799 -2.24 17.79 -23.10
N ARG A 800 -3.43 18.20 -22.64
CA ARG A 800 -4.08 19.48 -23.02
C ARG A 800 -3.50 20.68 -22.30
N THR A 801 -3.18 20.50 -21.02
CA THR A 801 -2.71 21.58 -20.16
C THR A 801 -1.31 21.29 -19.66
N TRP A 802 -0.63 22.34 -19.20
CA TRP A 802 0.69 22.22 -18.61
C TRP A 802 0.69 21.35 -17.34
N SER A 803 -0.35 21.49 -16.50
CA SER A 803 -0.47 20.74 -15.24
C SER A 803 -0.58 19.24 -15.47
N ASP A 804 -1.42 18.80 -16.41
CA ASP A 804 -1.75 17.38 -16.58
C ASP A 804 -0.53 16.56 -17.10
N LEU A 805 0.50 17.26 -17.60
CA LEU A 805 1.78 16.68 -17.99
C LEU A 805 2.61 16.19 -16.77
N LEU A 806 2.33 16.66 -15.55
CA LEU A 806 3.24 16.54 -14.39
C LEU A 806 2.65 15.91 -13.11
N PHE A 807 1.34 15.69 -12.97
CA PHE A 807 0.75 15.25 -11.70
C PHE A 807 0.77 13.72 -11.49
N PRO A 808 1.03 13.22 -10.27
CA PRO A 808 0.70 11.85 -9.88
C PRO A 808 -0.81 11.69 -9.69
N LEU A 809 -1.37 10.57 -10.16
CA LEU A 809 -2.81 10.30 -10.18
C LEU A 809 -3.44 10.32 -8.77
N THR A 810 -4.62 10.94 -8.64
CA THR A 810 -5.58 10.56 -7.60
C THR A 810 -6.22 9.22 -7.99
N PRO A 811 -6.28 8.22 -7.10
CA PRO A 811 -6.93 6.94 -7.43
C PRO A 811 -8.42 7.15 -7.70
N THR A 812 -8.94 6.48 -8.74
CA THR A 812 -10.37 6.46 -9.07
C THR A 812 -11.17 5.88 -7.91
N LEU A 813 -12.31 6.50 -7.60
CA LEU A 813 -13.23 6.00 -6.58
C LEU A 813 -13.87 4.69 -7.09
N PRO A 814 -13.68 3.54 -6.43
CA PRO A 814 -14.27 2.29 -6.90
C PRO A 814 -15.79 2.42 -6.96
N GLY A 815 -16.42 2.04 -8.07
CA GLY A 815 -17.86 2.22 -8.28
C GLY A 815 -18.27 3.44 -9.12
N ASP A 816 -17.36 4.40 -9.37
CA ASP A 816 -17.58 5.52 -10.28
C ASP A 816 -17.33 5.03 -11.73
N ALA A 817 -18.39 4.69 -12.46
CA ALA A 817 -18.29 4.21 -13.85
C ALA A 817 -18.26 5.35 -14.85
N ASN A 818 -18.79 6.53 -14.50
CA ASN A 818 -18.90 7.65 -15.43
C ASN A 818 -17.66 8.58 -15.41
N GLY A 819 -16.87 8.53 -14.33
CA GLY A 819 -15.62 9.27 -14.14
C GLY A 819 -15.79 10.71 -13.62
N ASP A 820 -16.97 11.09 -13.11
CA ASP A 820 -17.22 12.45 -12.59
C ASP A 820 -16.70 12.68 -11.15
N GLY A 821 -16.11 11.66 -10.53
CA GLY A 821 -15.61 11.68 -9.17
C GLY A 821 -16.69 11.42 -8.12
N ARG A 822 -17.85 10.88 -8.50
CA ARG A 822 -18.95 10.48 -7.62
C ARG A 822 -19.40 9.05 -7.92
N VAL A 823 -20.02 8.41 -6.93
CA VAL A 823 -20.67 7.10 -7.09
C VAL A 823 -22.15 7.24 -6.81
N ASP A 824 -23.00 7.26 -7.84
CA ASP A 824 -24.44 7.47 -7.69
C ASP A 824 -25.35 6.66 -8.65
N GLU A 825 -26.58 7.12 -8.83
CA GLU A 825 -27.60 6.48 -9.68
C GLU A 825 -27.21 6.46 -11.16
N ALA A 826 -26.29 7.33 -11.62
CA ALA A 826 -25.71 7.28 -12.96
C ALA A 826 -24.87 6.01 -13.14
N ASP A 827 -23.97 5.71 -12.21
CA ASP A 827 -23.08 4.56 -12.26
C ASP A 827 -23.84 3.24 -12.12
N ALA A 828 -24.86 3.23 -11.25
CA ALA A 828 -25.74 2.08 -11.08
C ALA A 828 -26.47 1.71 -12.39
N LYS A 829 -26.87 2.72 -13.16
CA LYS A 829 -27.51 2.54 -14.47
C LYS A 829 -26.51 2.05 -15.52
N ILE A 830 -25.26 2.51 -15.45
CA ILE A 830 -24.18 2.05 -16.34
C ILE A 830 -23.89 0.57 -16.07
N LEU A 831 -23.66 0.18 -14.82
CA LEU A 831 -23.43 -1.21 -14.43
C LEU A 831 -24.63 -2.12 -14.79
N ALA A 832 -25.85 -1.69 -14.45
CA ALA A 832 -27.06 -2.46 -14.77
C ALA A 832 -27.30 -2.59 -16.28
N GLY A 833 -26.84 -1.63 -17.09
CA GLY A 833 -26.91 -1.67 -18.54
C GLY A 833 -26.01 -2.73 -19.20
N HIS A 834 -24.94 -3.14 -18.51
CA HIS A 834 -23.94 -4.08 -19.01
C HIS A 834 -23.91 -5.43 -18.27
N TRP A 835 -24.85 -5.67 -17.36
CA TRP A 835 -24.88 -6.89 -16.53
C TRP A 835 -24.76 -8.20 -17.32
N GLY A 836 -23.79 -9.03 -16.94
CA GLY A 836 -23.48 -10.31 -17.58
C GLY A 836 -22.77 -10.20 -18.93
N GLN A 837 -22.33 -9.00 -19.32
CA GLN A 837 -21.57 -8.75 -20.54
C GLN A 837 -20.10 -8.53 -20.21
N THR A 838 -19.22 -8.81 -21.17
CA THR A 838 -17.80 -8.46 -21.06
C THR A 838 -17.61 -6.96 -21.28
N GLY A 839 -16.95 -6.29 -20.34
CA GLY A 839 -16.73 -4.85 -20.33
C GLY A 839 -15.50 -4.49 -19.50
N GLY A 840 -15.29 -3.21 -19.23
CA GLY A 840 -14.33 -2.73 -18.24
C GLY A 840 -14.98 -1.71 -17.29
N TRP A 841 -14.16 -0.95 -16.57
CA TRP A 841 -14.58 0.02 -15.55
C TRP A 841 -15.76 0.91 -15.94
N ALA A 842 -15.73 1.52 -17.13
CA ALA A 842 -16.80 2.41 -17.62
C ALA A 842 -18.07 1.68 -18.10
N GLN A 843 -18.11 0.35 -18.01
CA GLN A 843 -19.31 -0.48 -18.15
C GLN A 843 -19.79 -1.04 -16.79
N GLY A 844 -19.06 -0.74 -15.71
CA GLY A 844 -19.32 -1.28 -14.37
C GLY A 844 -18.62 -2.61 -14.08
N ASP A 845 -17.46 -2.89 -14.69
CA ASP A 845 -16.51 -3.90 -14.20
C ASP A 845 -15.45 -3.18 -13.34
N PHE A 846 -15.67 -3.20 -12.02
CA PHE A 846 -14.88 -2.45 -11.05
C PHE A 846 -13.79 -3.29 -10.37
N ASN A 847 -13.69 -4.59 -10.69
CA ASN A 847 -12.57 -5.44 -10.28
C ASN A 847 -11.57 -5.72 -11.43
N ASN A 848 -11.90 -5.32 -12.67
CA ASN A 848 -11.20 -5.60 -13.93
C ASN A 848 -11.05 -7.11 -14.23
N ASP A 849 -12.04 -7.94 -13.87
CA ASP A 849 -12.10 -9.36 -14.22
C ASP A 849 -12.59 -9.61 -15.66
N GLY A 850 -13.06 -8.55 -16.33
CA GLY A 850 -13.53 -8.55 -17.71
C GLY A 850 -15.01 -8.88 -17.88
N LEU A 851 -15.78 -9.05 -16.80
CA LEU A 851 -17.18 -9.46 -16.82
C LEU A 851 -18.03 -8.69 -15.80
N VAL A 852 -18.87 -7.76 -16.26
CA VAL A 852 -19.75 -6.95 -15.39
C VAL A 852 -20.73 -7.84 -14.61
N ASN A 853 -20.52 -8.03 -13.31
CA ASN A 853 -21.22 -9.03 -12.51
C ASN A 853 -21.57 -8.57 -11.08
N ALA A 854 -21.94 -9.52 -10.22
CA ALA A 854 -22.36 -9.25 -8.85
C ALA A 854 -21.23 -8.75 -7.94
N LEU A 855 -19.97 -9.08 -8.26
CA LEU A 855 -18.80 -8.53 -7.59
C LEU A 855 -18.71 -7.02 -7.80
N ASP A 856 -18.97 -6.54 -9.01
CA ASP A 856 -18.90 -5.12 -9.34
C ASP A 856 -20.04 -4.32 -8.72
N ALA A 857 -21.25 -4.89 -8.71
CA ALA A 857 -22.37 -4.27 -7.99
C ALA A 857 -22.07 -4.15 -6.49
N SER A 858 -21.27 -5.07 -5.92
CA SER A 858 -20.83 -4.96 -4.53
C SER A 858 -19.80 -3.84 -4.33
N ILE A 859 -18.90 -3.60 -5.31
CA ILE A 859 -17.92 -2.52 -5.27
C ILE A 859 -18.62 -1.15 -5.42
N LEU A 860 -19.57 -1.03 -6.34
CA LEU A 860 -20.40 0.16 -6.51
C LEU A 860 -21.23 0.47 -5.26
N ALA A 861 -21.92 -0.53 -4.71
CA ALA A 861 -22.72 -0.36 -3.51
C ALA A 861 -21.86 0.00 -2.28
N ALA A 862 -20.62 -0.48 -2.19
CA ALA A 862 -19.70 -0.19 -1.09
C ALA A 862 -19.22 1.28 -1.07
N ASN A 863 -19.29 1.99 -2.20
CA ASN A 863 -18.80 3.37 -2.34
C ASN A 863 -19.89 4.40 -2.63
N TRP A 864 -21.17 3.99 -2.66
CA TRP A 864 -22.31 4.85 -2.97
C TRP A 864 -22.33 6.15 -2.14
N GLY A 865 -22.33 7.29 -2.83
CA GLY A 865 -22.29 8.62 -2.25
C GLY A 865 -20.90 9.12 -1.85
N HIS A 866 -19.82 8.42 -2.20
CA HIS A 866 -18.47 9.00 -2.18
C HIS A 866 -18.28 9.98 -3.34
N GLY A 867 -17.45 11.00 -3.10
CA GLY A 867 -17.13 12.08 -4.04
C GLY A 867 -16.98 13.43 -3.34
N PRO A 868 -16.54 14.50 -4.04
CA PRO A 868 -16.42 15.82 -3.45
C PRO A 868 -17.83 16.37 -3.13
N SER A 869 -18.09 16.52 -1.82
CA SER A 869 -19.27 17.23 -1.32
C SER A 869 -19.26 18.64 -1.90
N GLU A 870 -20.28 18.97 -2.69
CA GLU A 870 -20.56 20.36 -3.02
C GLU A 870 -20.66 21.18 -1.73
N ALA A 871 -20.01 22.35 -1.73
CA ALA A 871 -20.34 23.36 -0.76
C ALA A 871 -21.82 23.70 -0.96
N THR A 872 -22.64 23.44 0.06
CA THR A 872 -24.08 23.70 -0.02
C THR A 872 -24.29 25.16 -0.44
N PRO A 873 -25.03 25.44 -1.53
CA PRO A 873 -25.30 26.83 -1.90
C PRO A 873 -25.95 27.51 -0.70
N SER A 874 -25.44 28.70 -0.36
CA SER A 874 -25.89 29.42 0.83
C SER A 874 -27.40 29.54 0.83
N GLN A 875 -28.04 29.17 1.95
CA GLN A 875 -29.48 29.31 2.09
C GLN A 875 -29.87 30.78 1.94
N VAL A 876 -30.34 31.15 0.74
CA VAL A 876 -31.22 32.31 0.56
C VAL A 876 -32.55 31.90 1.19
N PRO A 877 -32.99 32.57 2.28
CA PRO A 877 -34.07 32.06 3.10
C PRO A 877 -35.43 32.55 2.60
N GLU A 878 -36.21 31.72 1.92
CA GLU A 878 -37.62 32.03 1.63
C GLU A 878 -38.58 30.83 1.82
N PRO A 879 -39.89 31.10 2.06
CA PRO A 879 -40.72 30.25 2.93
C PRO A 879 -41.71 29.35 2.18
N SER A 880 -42.06 28.19 2.76
CA SER A 880 -43.41 27.57 2.61
C SER A 880 -43.59 26.20 3.31
N ALA A 881 -42.52 25.41 3.50
CA ALA A 881 -42.64 24.02 3.99
C ALA A 881 -43.36 23.89 5.35
N GLY A 882 -43.11 24.80 6.29
CA GLY A 882 -43.77 24.81 7.61
C GLY A 882 -45.29 25.06 7.55
N PHE A 883 -45.77 25.80 6.54
CA PHE A 883 -47.20 26.09 6.39
C PHE A 883 -47.96 24.87 5.85
N LEU A 884 -47.37 24.12 4.91
CA LEU A 884 -47.92 22.86 4.41
C LEU A 884 -48.01 21.78 5.51
N LEU A 885 -46.99 21.67 6.37
CA LEU A 885 -47.02 20.75 7.51
C LEU A 885 -48.13 21.14 8.52
N TRP A 886 -48.30 22.44 8.80
CA TRP A 886 -49.38 22.94 9.66
C TRP A 886 -50.77 22.68 9.08
N CYS A 887 -50.97 22.89 7.77
CA CYS A 887 -52.23 22.59 7.10
C CYS A 887 -52.58 21.09 7.13
N LEU A 888 -51.59 20.21 6.97
CA LEU A 888 -51.77 18.75 7.05
C LEU A 888 -52.11 18.29 8.48
N LEU A 889 -51.46 18.88 9.50
CA LEU A 889 -51.77 18.59 10.91
C LEU A 889 -53.18 19.06 11.31
N LEU A 890 -53.64 20.22 10.81
CA LEU A 890 -55.01 20.70 11.02
C LEU A 890 -56.06 19.85 10.27
N ALA A 891 -55.72 19.31 9.10
CA ALA A 891 -56.58 18.37 8.37
C ALA A 891 -56.70 17.02 9.11
N ALA A 892 -55.60 16.50 9.65
CA ALA A 892 -55.60 15.29 10.48
C ALA A 892 -56.42 15.47 11.78
N ALA A 893 -56.28 16.62 12.45
CA ALA A 893 -57.04 16.95 13.66
C ALA A 893 -58.56 17.06 13.42
N ARG A 894 -59.01 17.42 12.21
CA ARG A 894 -60.44 17.40 11.84
C ARG A 894 -60.98 16.00 11.56
N ARG A 895 -60.16 15.06 11.08
CA ARG A 895 -60.61 13.71 10.69
C ARG A 895 -60.98 12.83 11.89
N ASN A 896 -60.45 13.12 13.08
CA ASN A 896 -60.72 12.38 14.33
C ASN A 896 -61.96 12.83 15.15
N ARG A 897 -62.82 13.73 14.62
CA ARG A 897 -64.08 14.10 15.30
C ARG A 897 -65.34 13.33 14.85
N HIS A 898 -65.23 12.39 13.90
CA HIS A 898 -66.40 11.67 13.35
C HIS A 898 -66.54 10.19 13.73
N TYR A 899 -65.72 9.66 14.65
CA TYR A 899 -65.89 8.30 15.21
C TYR A 899 -65.78 8.27 16.75
N ARG A 900 -66.76 8.88 17.45
CA ARG A 900 -67.14 8.53 18.85
C ARG A 900 -68.44 9.22 19.35
N MET A 901 -69.54 8.90 18.68
CA MET A 901 -70.90 8.75 19.22
C MET A 901 -71.49 7.58 18.41
N THR A 902 -72.15 6.54 18.94
CA THR A 902 -72.85 6.37 20.23
C THR A 902 -72.86 4.89 20.63
N ALA A 903 -72.60 4.56 21.90
CA ALA A 903 -73.08 3.35 22.56
C ALA A 903 -73.09 3.59 24.08
N ILE A 904 -74.19 3.23 24.75
CA ILE A 904 -74.52 3.56 26.14
C ILE A 904 -74.94 2.28 26.88
N ALA A 905 -74.73 2.30 28.21
CA ALA A 905 -75.30 1.43 29.26
C ALA A 905 -74.60 0.10 29.60
N CYS A 906 -74.64 -0.16 30.92
CA CYS A 906 -74.11 -1.27 31.70
C CYS A 906 -72.59 -1.29 31.89
#